data_AF-V2XQ94-F1
#
_entry.id   AF-V2XQ94-F1
#
_cell.length_a   1.000
_cell.length_b   1.000
_cell.length_c   1.000
_cell.angle_alpha   90.00
_cell.angle_beta   90.00
_cell.angle_gamma   90.00
#
_symmetry.space_group_name_H-M   'P 1'
#
loop_
_entity.id
_entity.type
_entity.pdbx_description
1 polymer ?
#
loop_
_entity_poly.entity_id
_entity_poly.type
_entity_poly.pdbx_seq_one_letter_code
_entity_poly.pdbx_strand_id
1 'polypeptide(L)'
;MTTYSAFFYGTLMHPKVLRRVIGVEGKHLQIAPAVLLDYTRHKVKFAEYPGIIPYPTAREKLLKQDINQDDRCVRGSLVVGLTERDILFLDVFEGSEYQRQKVKAYPLEPLEDMEKYSTKGDGSLVPVHPPPIPEHLPLAVDAETYLYLAPDDLEAELWSFAEFVSQNAYKWYSPDSRAREDIVEVDKLRQELIALQGTRAVVIPCPFNLDVPKGARNESIPSVMLTIRSVASYTVLTIFLFFFLISGLRHSVSEVVTFTSNREGFPDFSKYVELETLSEEQFPIEDEQRRVILVGDVHGMDTRLQALLRRLSYDPSTDVLVNVGDIIAKGSHAGSMAVLDFMASNNITAVRGNHDQKVIEWRVWLNWVHSISGGTRWLGSLREKWIAAQKEGEDDVDEWVAKEMKKDRTNKKWWKRIPHGWKLFSDHYEIAAAMTDAQFQYLVSRPLRLHVPSAHTFIVHAGLLASDPERDPWDKRQPLATVPKIPRQPSSRNPILRRLQELAILSKVPQNLDPWVTLNMRSVTKQHKVIRKKGGTPWAKLYNEDMSLCTGFDNELHADGKSRKVELPCRPATVIYGHAAARGLDVKRWTIGLDTGCVYKRRLTALVLGGKYASTYTDTNTYYISEDGLEEDGQEDEVFDIDGKRVRSIVRFGEHGKGKLYSVSCS
;
A
#
# COMPACT_ATOMS: atom_id res chain seq x y z
N MET A 1 -25.84 15.56 21.04
CA MET A 1 -24.55 15.26 20.39
C MET A 1 -23.69 16.49 20.54
N THR A 2 -22.44 16.32 20.96
CA THR A 2 -21.50 17.45 21.06
C THR A 2 -21.13 17.90 19.66
N THR A 3 -21.27 19.19 19.37
CA THR A 3 -20.88 19.79 18.10
C THR A 3 -19.71 20.73 18.33
N TYR A 4 -18.84 20.81 17.33
CA TYR A 4 -17.62 21.59 17.32
C TYR A 4 -17.73 22.70 16.29
N SER A 5 -16.92 23.73 16.50
CA SER A 5 -16.73 24.84 15.56
C SER A 5 -15.26 24.87 15.19
N ALA A 6 -14.95 25.03 13.90
CA ALA A 6 -13.58 25.13 13.42
C ALA A 6 -13.38 26.32 12.48
N PHE A 7 -12.20 26.92 12.53
CA PHE A 7 -11.77 27.98 11.64
C PHE A 7 -10.73 27.44 10.67
N PHE A 8 -10.99 27.57 9.37
CA PHE A 8 -10.09 27.11 8.31
C PHE A 8 -9.51 28.30 7.54
N TYR A 9 -8.22 28.23 7.22
CA TYR A 9 -7.46 29.34 6.64
C TYR A 9 -6.61 28.94 5.41
N GLY A 10 -6.71 27.70 4.95
CA GLY A 10 -5.97 27.14 3.82
C GLY A 10 -6.86 26.39 2.84
N THR A 11 -6.46 25.17 2.45
CA THR A 11 -7.16 24.33 1.46
C THR A 11 -8.61 24.01 1.87
N LEU A 12 -8.85 23.80 3.17
CA LEU A 12 -10.16 23.49 3.75
C LEU A 12 -11.17 24.67 3.71
N MET A 13 -10.74 25.88 3.35
CA MET A 13 -11.66 26.99 3.09
C MET A 13 -12.57 26.71 1.89
N HIS A 14 -12.15 25.82 0.98
CA HIS A 14 -12.94 25.47 -0.19
C HIS A 14 -13.98 24.38 0.17
N PRO A 15 -15.30 24.63 0.03
CA PRO A 15 -16.34 23.70 0.48
C PRO A 15 -16.24 22.30 -0.13
N LYS A 16 -15.85 22.19 -1.41
CA LYS A 16 -15.64 20.87 -2.06
C LYS A 16 -14.52 20.07 -1.41
N VAL A 17 -13.45 20.73 -0.94
CA VAL A 17 -12.32 20.07 -0.27
C VAL A 17 -12.76 19.63 1.12
N LEU A 18 -13.40 20.52 1.88
CA LEU A 18 -13.93 20.19 3.21
C LEU A 18 -14.91 19.01 3.17
N ARG A 19 -15.88 19.01 2.25
CA ARG A 19 -16.84 17.91 2.07
C ARG A 19 -16.17 16.59 1.73
N ARG A 20 -15.13 16.63 0.89
CA ARG A 20 -14.35 15.44 0.54
C ARG A 20 -13.66 14.88 1.79
N VAL A 21 -13.02 15.74 2.58
CA VAL A 21 -12.29 15.37 3.80
C VAL A 21 -13.21 14.81 4.89
N ILE A 22 -14.29 15.50 5.25
CA ILE A 22 -15.23 15.01 6.29
C ILE A 22 -16.09 13.85 5.79
N GLY A 23 -16.24 13.74 4.49
CA GLY A 23 -16.82 12.57 3.88
C GLY A 23 -18.33 12.45 3.95
N VAL A 24 -19.02 13.57 4.02
CA VAL A 24 -20.47 13.70 3.91
C VAL A 24 -20.80 14.99 3.16
N GLU A 25 -22.04 15.14 2.67
CA GLU A 25 -22.46 16.36 1.96
C GLU A 25 -22.43 17.63 2.84
N GLY A 26 -22.31 17.46 4.17
CA GLY A 26 -22.19 18.57 5.12
C GLY A 26 -23.51 19.30 5.38
N LYS A 27 -24.66 18.61 5.21
CA LYS A 27 -26.01 19.19 5.40
C LYS A 27 -26.26 19.74 6.80
N HIS A 28 -25.53 19.21 7.79
CA HIS A 28 -25.60 19.62 9.19
C HIS A 28 -24.66 20.78 9.53
N LEU A 29 -23.89 21.29 8.56
CA LEU A 29 -22.88 22.32 8.77
C LEU A 29 -23.38 23.68 8.32
N GLN A 30 -23.08 24.69 9.14
CA GLN A 30 -23.22 26.10 8.76
C GLN A 30 -21.84 26.72 8.61
N ILE A 31 -21.70 27.62 7.65
CA ILE A 31 -20.43 28.23 7.26
C ILE A 31 -20.59 29.73 7.06
N ALA A 32 -19.57 30.50 7.46
CA ALA A 32 -19.48 31.93 7.20
C ALA A 32 -18.03 32.33 6.92
N PRO A 33 -17.77 33.35 6.09
CA PRO A 33 -16.48 34.02 6.07
C PRO A 33 -16.18 34.58 7.45
N ALA A 34 -14.94 34.45 7.92
CA ALA A 34 -14.55 34.88 9.25
C ALA A 34 -13.10 35.39 9.26
N VAL A 35 -12.73 36.07 10.34
CA VAL A 35 -11.37 36.52 10.58
C VAL A 35 -10.85 36.03 11.94
N LEU A 36 -9.58 35.69 11.97
CA LEU A 36 -8.82 35.33 13.16
C LEU A 36 -7.77 36.43 13.41
N LEU A 37 -7.83 37.08 14.57
CA LEU A 37 -6.96 38.20 14.93
C LEU A 37 -5.66 37.73 15.57
N ASP A 38 -4.58 38.49 15.40
CA ASP A 38 -3.24 38.25 15.98
C ASP A 38 -2.55 36.97 15.47
N TYR A 39 -2.84 36.56 14.23
CA TYR A 39 -2.15 35.50 13.52
C TYR A 39 -1.67 35.99 12.16
N THR A 40 -0.66 35.31 11.62
CA THR A 40 -0.15 35.56 10.27
C THR A 40 -0.09 34.26 9.49
N ARG A 41 -0.42 34.33 8.19
CA ARG A 41 -0.50 33.17 7.30
C ARG A 41 0.65 33.17 6.30
N HIS A 42 1.49 32.16 6.36
CA HIS A 42 2.72 32.05 5.58
C HIS A 42 2.70 30.82 4.67
N LYS A 43 3.49 30.86 3.61
CA LYS A 43 3.67 29.72 2.72
C LYS A 43 4.66 28.73 3.34
N VAL A 44 4.31 27.44 3.32
CA VAL A 44 5.22 26.36 3.74
C VAL A 44 6.19 26.08 2.59
N LYS A 45 7.50 26.02 2.87
CA LYS A 45 8.54 25.79 1.85
C LYS A 45 8.27 24.49 1.09
N PHE A 46 8.35 24.57 -0.23
CA PHE A 46 8.12 23.44 -1.15
C PHE A 46 6.71 22.81 -1.09
N ALA A 47 5.74 23.45 -0.42
CA ALA A 47 4.37 22.98 -0.33
C ALA A 47 3.38 23.97 -0.98
N GLU A 48 2.22 23.45 -1.39
CA GLU A 48 1.15 24.23 -2.02
C GLU A 48 0.10 24.75 -0.99
N TYR A 49 0.28 24.45 0.30
CA TYR A 49 -0.63 24.80 1.41
C TYR A 49 0.02 25.78 2.42
N PRO A 50 -0.79 26.56 3.18
CA PRO A 50 -0.29 27.53 4.14
C PRO A 50 -0.22 27.01 5.57
N GLY A 51 0.66 27.62 6.37
CA GLY A 51 0.66 27.52 7.82
C GLY A 51 0.30 28.84 8.49
N ILE A 52 -0.43 28.81 9.61
CA ILE A 52 -0.60 30.00 10.47
C ILE A 52 0.19 29.83 11.76
N ILE A 53 0.73 30.96 12.24
CA ILE A 53 1.38 31.08 13.53
C ILE A 53 0.97 32.39 14.22
N PRO A 54 1.01 32.47 15.56
CA PRO A 54 0.73 33.71 16.28
C PRO A 54 1.64 34.86 15.84
N TYR A 55 1.11 36.08 15.74
CA TYR A 55 1.87 37.25 15.32
C TYR A 55 3.17 37.48 16.11
N PRO A 56 3.21 37.37 17.45
CA PRO A 56 4.46 37.53 18.20
C PRO A 56 5.56 36.57 17.74
N THR A 57 5.20 35.32 17.42
CA THR A 57 6.13 34.31 16.91
C THR A 57 6.62 34.66 15.50
N ALA A 58 5.73 35.11 14.62
CA ALA A 58 6.11 35.57 13.29
C ALA A 58 6.99 36.81 13.33
N ARG A 59 6.71 37.74 14.25
CA ARG A 59 7.50 38.97 14.45
C ARG A 59 8.94 38.69 14.85
N GLU A 60 9.15 37.69 15.70
CA GLU A 60 10.48 37.29 16.16
C GLU A 60 11.23 36.48 15.10
N LYS A 61 10.56 35.52 14.45
CA LYS A 61 11.22 34.50 13.62
C LYS A 61 11.25 34.78 12.12
N LEU A 62 10.26 35.50 11.59
CA LEU A 62 10.06 35.64 10.14
C LEU A 62 10.06 37.09 9.65
N LEU A 63 9.44 38.00 10.40
CA LEU A 63 9.17 39.36 9.94
C LEU A 63 10.23 40.35 10.42
N LYS A 64 10.87 41.05 9.46
CA LYS A 64 11.89 42.06 9.76
C LYS A 64 11.32 43.35 10.36
N GLN A 65 10.06 43.68 10.07
CA GLN A 65 9.37 44.91 10.52
C GLN A 65 7.94 44.62 10.96
N ASP A 66 7.33 45.54 11.72
CA ASP A 66 5.94 45.44 12.12
C ASP A 66 5.04 45.57 10.88
N ILE A 67 4.01 44.73 10.81
CA ILE A 67 3.03 44.76 9.72
C ILE A 67 1.77 45.49 10.18
N ASN A 68 0.94 45.96 9.25
CA ASN A 68 -0.31 46.65 9.56
C ASN A 68 -1.34 45.70 10.20
N GLN A 69 -2.44 46.23 10.73
CA GLN A 69 -3.44 45.43 11.43
C GLN A 69 -4.15 44.42 10.51
N ASP A 70 -4.38 44.76 9.25
CA ASP A 70 -4.99 43.85 8.28
C ASP A 70 -4.11 42.63 8.00
N ASP A 71 -2.79 42.80 8.01
CA ASP A 71 -1.80 41.73 7.83
C ASP A 71 -1.57 40.91 9.11
N ARG A 72 -2.00 41.42 10.28
CA ARG A 72 -2.05 40.68 11.57
C ARG A 72 -3.34 39.88 11.75
N CYS A 73 -4.13 39.78 10.70
CA CYS A 73 -5.39 39.07 10.71
C CYS A 73 -5.40 38.02 9.60
N VAL A 74 -5.87 36.81 9.93
CA VAL A 74 -6.05 35.74 8.95
C VAL A 74 -7.52 35.66 8.57
N ARG A 75 -7.82 35.87 7.30
CA ARG A 75 -9.17 35.62 6.75
C ARG A 75 -9.33 34.15 6.40
N GLY A 76 -10.49 33.60 6.75
CA GLY A 76 -10.80 32.19 6.62
C GLY A 76 -12.29 31.91 6.59
N SER A 77 -12.66 30.67 6.85
CA SER A 77 -14.03 30.21 6.93
C SER A 77 -14.29 29.61 8.32
N LEU A 78 -15.28 30.15 9.02
CA LEU A 78 -15.80 29.57 10.24
C LEU A 78 -16.87 28.53 9.87
N VAL A 79 -16.69 27.31 10.35
CA VAL A 79 -17.64 26.21 10.17
C VAL A 79 -18.12 25.76 11.53
N VAL A 80 -19.43 25.67 11.71
CA VAL A 80 -20.07 25.20 12.94
C VAL A 80 -20.93 23.98 12.66
N GLY A 81 -21.15 23.17 13.70
CA GLY A 81 -21.94 21.94 13.60
C GLY A 81 -21.10 20.69 13.31
N LEU A 82 -19.77 20.80 13.33
CA LEU A 82 -18.88 19.65 13.11
C LEU A 82 -19.11 18.60 14.19
N THR A 83 -19.23 17.35 13.79
CA THR A 83 -19.33 16.22 14.72
C THR A 83 -17.95 15.76 15.17
N GLU A 84 -17.88 14.97 16.24
CA GLU A 84 -16.63 14.33 16.68
C GLU A 84 -15.97 13.50 15.56
N ARG A 85 -16.79 12.89 14.70
CA ARG A 85 -16.33 12.19 13.49
C ARG A 85 -15.69 13.14 12.47
N ASP A 86 -16.32 14.29 12.21
CA ASP A 86 -15.81 15.26 11.25
C ASP A 86 -14.44 15.78 11.70
N ILE A 87 -14.31 16.06 13.00
CA ILE A 87 -13.07 16.49 13.65
C ILE A 87 -11.96 15.43 13.54
N LEU A 88 -12.29 14.16 13.72
CA LEU A 88 -11.32 13.07 13.55
C LEU A 88 -10.74 13.00 12.14
N PHE A 89 -11.57 13.20 11.11
CA PHE A 89 -11.08 13.21 9.72
C PHE A 89 -10.24 14.43 9.42
N LEU A 90 -10.57 15.58 10.02
CA LEU A 90 -9.76 16.79 9.91
C LEU A 90 -8.38 16.59 10.56
N ASP A 91 -8.28 15.90 11.69
CA ASP A 91 -6.99 15.58 12.32
C ASP A 91 -6.10 14.69 11.46
N VAL A 92 -6.71 13.69 10.83
CA VAL A 92 -6.01 12.81 9.91
C VAL A 92 -5.52 13.60 8.69
N PHE A 93 -6.36 14.48 8.16
CA PHE A 93 -6.02 15.31 6.99
C PHE A 93 -4.88 16.29 7.27
N GLU A 94 -4.91 16.96 8.42
CA GLU A 94 -3.86 17.94 8.79
C GLU A 94 -2.56 17.23 9.21
N GLY A 95 -2.65 16.01 9.73
CA GLY A 95 -1.50 15.18 10.05
C GLY A 95 -0.65 15.73 11.20
N SER A 96 0.62 15.29 11.28
CA SER A 96 1.52 15.66 12.38
C SER A 96 2.21 17.01 12.22
N GLU A 97 2.03 17.69 11.09
CA GLU A 97 2.62 19.01 10.83
C GLU A 97 1.89 20.14 11.57
N TYR A 98 0.65 19.90 11.98
CA TYR A 98 -0.20 20.88 12.64
C TYR A 98 -0.67 20.39 14.01
N GLN A 99 -0.97 21.35 14.88
CA GLN A 99 -1.61 21.11 16.16
C GLN A 99 -2.93 21.87 16.25
N ARG A 100 -4.00 21.17 16.61
CA ARG A 100 -5.31 21.80 16.83
C ARG A 100 -5.31 22.60 18.14
N GLN A 101 -5.76 23.84 18.08
CA GLN A 101 -5.84 24.76 19.21
C GLN A 101 -7.15 25.55 19.21
N LYS A 102 -7.65 25.87 20.41
CA LYS A 102 -8.84 26.72 20.58
C LYS A 102 -8.50 28.19 20.31
N VAL A 103 -9.37 28.85 19.56
CA VAL A 103 -9.25 30.24 19.14
C VAL A 103 -10.61 30.95 19.16
N LYS A 104 -10.57 32.28 19.05
CA LYS A 104 -11.74 33.14 18.92
C LYS A 104 -11.83 33.62 17.47
N ALA A 105 -12.81 33.09 16.73
CA ALA A 105 -13.05 33.47 15.34
C ALA A 105 -14.19 34.49 15.26
N TYR A 106 -14.03 35.52 14.41
CA TYR A 106 -14.99 36.60 14.26
C TYR A 106 -15.71 36.43 12.91
N PRO A 107 -16.96 35.94 12.86
CA PRO A 107 -17.70 35.77 11.61
C PRO A 107 -17.96 37.13 10.97
N LEU A 108 -17.68 37.32 9.69
CA LEU A 108 -17.91 38.58 8.99
C LEU A 108 -19.33 38.70 8.44
N GLU A 109 -20.01 37.56 8.28
CA GLU A 109 -21.38 37.45 7.80
C GLU A 109 -22.16 36.43 8.65
N PRO A 110 -23.51 36.45 8.63
CA PRO A 110 -24.32 35.43 9.29
C PRO A 110 -23.97 34.01 8.80
N LEU A 111 -24.03 33.04 9.72
CA LEU A 111 -23.86 31.63 9.38
C LEU A 111 -24.96 31.17 8.42
N GLU A 112 -24.55 30.56 7.31
CA GLU A 112 -25.45 30.02 6.30
C GLU A 112 -25.26 28.52 6.14
N ASP A 113 -26.30 27.82 5.70
CA ASP A 113 -26.22 26.39 5.42
C ASP A 113 -25.22 26.11 4.30
N MET A 114 -24.31 25.17 4.53
CA MET A 114 -23.23 24.83 3.60
C MET A 114 -23.77 24.38 2.23
N GLU A 115 -25.01 23.88 2.15
CA GLU A 115 -25.66 23.48 0.89
C GLU A 115 -25.81 24.63 -0.11
N LYS A 116 -26.01 25.87 0.37
CA LYS A 116 -26.13 27.06 -0.50
C LYS A 116 -24.90 27.30 -1.36
N TYR A 117 -23.73 26.83 -0.91
CA TYR A 117 -22.45 26.95 -1.61
C TYR A 117 -22.19 25.79 -2.58
N SER A 118 -23.14 24.85 -2.76
CA SER A 118 -23.03 23.73 -3.71
C SER A 118 -23.47 24.09 -5.14
N THR A 119 -24.27 25.15 -5.31
CA THR A 119 -24.99 25.45 -6.57
C THR A 119 -24.45 26.68 -7.30
N LYS A 120 -23.55 27.45 -6.69
CA LYS A 120 -23.00 28.72 -7.23
C LYS A 120 -21.57 28.57 -7.77
N GLY A 121 -21.35 27.75 -8.81
CA GLY A 121 -20.07 27.70 -9.54
C GLY A 121 -18.82 27.40 -8.69
N ASP A 122 -17.63 27.49 -9.29
CA ASP A 122 -16.33 27.29 -8.59
C ASP A 122 -15.91 28.48 -7.71
N GLY A 123 -16.88 29.31 -7.27
CA GLY A 123 -16.63 30.46 -6.41
C GLY A 123 -16.45 30.06 -4.95
N SER A 124 -15.30 30.40 -4.36
CA SER A 124 -15.04 30.26 -2.92
C SER A 124 -15.91 31.20 -2.07
N LEU A 125 -16.18 30.80 -0.81
CA LEU A 125 -16.83 31.61 0.24
C LEU A 125 -16.10 32.92 0.58
N VAL A 126 -14.77 32.91 0.48
CA VAL A 126 -13.96 34.10 0.71
C VAL A 126 -13.60 34.71 -0.65
N PRO A 127 -14.04 35.95 -0.95
CA PRO A 127 -13.76 36.59 -2.22
C PRO A 127 -12.26 36.67 -2.50
N VAL A 128 -11.88 36.52 -3.77
CA VAL A 128 -10.50 36.69 -4.27
C VAL A 128 -9.92 38.06 -3.86
N HIS A 129 -10.79 39.07 -3.79
CA HIS A 129 -10.51 40.39 -3.24
C HIS A 129 -11.51 40.70 -2.11
N PRO A 130 -11.19 40.33 -0.85
CA PRO A 130 -12.13 40.53 0.25
C PRO A 130 -12.23 42.02 0.62
N PRO A 131 -13.42 42.52 0.99
CA PRO A 131 -13.58 43.89 1.48
C PRO A 131 -12.73 44.11 2.76
N PRO A 132 -12.37 45.36 3.09
CA PRO A 132 -11.66 45.70 4.33
C PRO A 132 -12.36 45.13 5.56
N ILE A 133 -11.58 44.80 6.62
CA ILE A 133 -12.17 44.30 7.87
C ILE A 133 -13.03 45.44 8.46
N PRO A 134 -14.31 45.19 8.84
CA PRO A 134 -15.14 46.20 9.47
C PRO A 134 -14.50 46.74 10.76
N GLU A 135 -14.62 48.05 11.02
CA GLU A 135 -14.10 48.68 12.26
C GLU A 135 -14.70 48.09 13.54
N HIS A 136 -15.92 47.55 13.44
CA HIS A 136 -16.60 46.85 14.53
C HIS A 136 -16.86 45.40 14.16
N LEU A 137 -16.11 44.50 14.81
CA LEU A 137 -16.28 43.06 14.65
C LEU A 137 -17.47 42.56 15.48
N PRO A 138 -18.25 41.60 14.97
CA PRO A 138 -19.31 40.96 15.72
C PRO A 138 -18.75 40.04 16.82
N LEU A 139 -19.64 39.46 17.62
CA LEU A 139 -19.25 38.62 18.76
C LEU A 139 -18.39 37.43 18.30
N ALA A 140 -17.27 37.23 18.97
CA ALA A 140 -16.37 36.12 18.71
C ALA A 140 -17.03 34.76 19.04
N VAL A 141 -16.82 33.80 18.16
CA VAL A 141 -17.25 32.40 18.32
C VAL A 141 -16.03 31.58 18.76
N ASP A 142 -16.21 30.76 19.79
CA ASP A 142 -15.22 29.75 20.16
C ASP A 142 -15.11 28.70 19.05
N ALA A 143 -13.91 28.54 18.51
CA ALA A 143 -13.61 27.60 17.44
C ALA A 143 -12.25 26.93 17.66
N GLU A 144 -12.00 25.86 16.94
CA GLU A 144 -10.70 25.20 16.87
C GLU A 144 -10.03 25.50 15.53
N THR A 145 -8.72 25.67 15.52
CA THR A 145 -7.93 25.88 14.29
C THR A 145 -6.68 25.04 14.37
N TYR A 146 -6.11 24.71 13.22
CA TYR A 146 -4.82 24.05 13.14
C TYR A 146 -3.71 25.11 13.14
N LEU A 147 -2.62 24.90 13.88
CA LEU A 147 -1.45 25.78 13.92
C LEU A 147 -0.23 25.01 13.44
N TYR A 148 0.61 25.65 12.64
CA TYR A 148 1.80 24.99 12.08
C TYR A 148 2.91 24.87 13.13
N LEU A 149 3.50 23.67 13.26
CA LEU A 149 4.45 23.36 14.33
C LEU A 149 5.90 23.78 14.05
N ALA A 150 6.28 23.98 12.78
CA ALA A 150 7.66 24.24 12.39
C ALA A 150 7.85 25.63 11.72
N PRO A 151 7.91 26.75 12.47
CA PRO A 151 8.06 28.08 11.90
C PRO A 151 9.27 28.27 10.97
N ASP A 152 10.33 27.48 11.15
CA ASP A 152 11.55 27.56 10.33
C ASP A 152 11.33 27.07 8.88
N ASP A 153 10.25 26.31 8.64
CA ASP A 153 9.84 25.82 7.33
C ASP A 153 8.87 26.77 6.62
N LEU A 154 8.57 27.93 7.22
CA LEU A 154 7.74 28.97 6.61
C LEU A 154 8.59 29.98 5.84
N GLU A 155 8.05 30.44 4.71
CA GLU A 155 8.56 31.61 3.98
C GLU A 155 8.03 32.89 4.63
N ALA A 156 8.80 33.99 4.57
CA ALA A 156 8.35 35.29 5.09
C ALA A 156 7.24 35.93 4.22
N GLU A 157 6.99 35.38 3.04
CA GLU A 157 5.93 35.82 2.13
C GLU A 157 4.56 35.29 2.58
N LEU A 158 3.57 36.18 2.62
CA LEU A 158 2.21 35.83 3.02
C LEU A 158 1.53 35.01 1.92
N TRP A 159 0.86 33.93 2.32
CA TRP A 159 0.21 33.04 1.36
C TRP A 159 -1.11 33.61 0.84
N SER A 160 -1.28 33.59 -0.50
CA SER A 160 -2.45 34.11 -1.20
C SER A 160 -3.48 33.02 -1.52
N PHE A 161 -4.67 33.16 -0.95
CA PHE A 161 -5.78 32.25 -1.23
C PHE A 161 -6.29 32.36 -2.69
N ALA A 162 -6.21 33.56 -3.27
CA ALA A 162 -6.54 33.81 -4.68
C ALA A 162 -5.67 33.00 -5.65
N GLU A 163 -4.38 32.88 -5.34
CA GLU A 163 -3.42 32.10 -6.13
C GLU A 163 -3.71 30.60 -6.02
N PHE A 164 -4.04 30.12 -4.82
CA PHE A 164 -4.42 28.72 -4.61
C PHE A 164 -5.67 28.32 -5.38
N VAL A 165 -6.74 29.12 -5.33
CA VAL A 165 -7.99 28.81 -6.05
C VAL A 165 -7.77 28.77 -7.56
N SER A 166 -7.04 29.75 -8.11
CA SER A 166 -6.83 29.85 -9.55
C SER A 166 -5.88 28.77 -10.12
N GLN A 167 -4.88 28.34 -9.35
CA GLN A 167 -3.83 27.46 -9.87
C GLN A 167 -3.88 26.03 -9.36
N ASN A 168 -4.44 25.79 -8.17
CA ASN A 168 -4.22 24.54 -7.44
C ASN A 168 -5.51 23.86 -6.93
N ALA A 169 -6.59 24.59 -6.64
CA ALA A 169 -7.78 24.02 -5.98
C ALA A 169 -8.42 22.84 -6.73
N TYR A 170 -8.45 22.85 -8.08
CA TYR A 170 -9.00 21.75 -8.87
C TYR A 170 -8.30 20.42 -8.64
N LYS A 171 -7.01 20.42 -8.25
CA LYS A 171 -6.24 19.21 -7.92
C LYS A 171 -6.78 18.49 -6.67
N TRP A 172 -7.51 19.21 -5.81
CA TRP A 172 -7.96 18.71 -4.51
C TRP A 172 -9.37 18.12 -4.52
N TYR A 173 -10.21 18.45 -5.50
CA TYR A 173 -11.59 17.97 -5.59
C TYR A 173 -11.98 17.33 -6.93
N SER A 174 -11.11 17.32 -7.95
CA SER A 174 -11.43 16.68 -9.23
C SER A 174 -11.43 15.15 -9.11
N PRO A 175 -12.42 14.44 -9.70
CA PRO A 175 -12.46 12.98 -9.75
C PRO A 175 -11.49 12.37 -10.79
N ASP A 176 -10.90 13.18 -11.67
CA ASP A 176 -9.92 12.73 -12.67
C ASP A 176 -8.50 12.63 -12.09
N SER A 177 -7.98 11.40 -12.04
CA SER A 177 -6.59 10.89 -12.14
C SER A 177 -5.35 11.75 -11.74
N ARG A 178 -5.51 12.84 -10.98
CA ARG A 178 -4.44 13.68 -10.43
C ARG A 178 -4.61 13.91 -8.92
N ALA A 179 -5.37 13.06 -8.24
CA ALA A 179 -5.48 13.12 -6.77
C ALA A 179 -4.11 12.84 -6.16
N ARG A 180 -3.65 13.76 -5.30
CA ARG A 180 -2.39 13.64 -4.58
C ARG A 180 -2.45 12.51 -3.53
N GLU A 181 -1.28 11.97 -3.16
CA GLU A 181 -1.13 10.88 -2.19
C GLU A 181 -1.79 11.20 -0.84
N ASP A 182 -1.73 12.45 -0.37
CA ASP A 182 -2.34 12.95 0.87
C ASP A 182 -3.88 12.82 0.88
N ILE A 183 -4.55 13.08 -0.25
CA ILE A 183 -6.01 12.93 -0.39
C ILE A 183 -6.41 11.45 -0.48
N VAL A 184 -5.60 10.62 -1.14
CA VAL A 184 -5.85 9.18 -1.26
C VAL A 184 -5.70 8.50 0.10
N GLU A 185 -4.74 8.93 0.92
CA GLU A 185 -4.56 8.46 2.30
C GLU A 185 -5.75 8.82 3.19
N VAL A 186 -6.33 10.02 3.03
CA VAL A 186 -7.55 10.45 3.73
C VAL A 186 -8.78 9.67 3.26
N ASP A 187 -8.93 9.43 1.96
CA ASP A 187 -10.02 8.61 1.41
C ASP A 187 -9.93 7.15 1.92
N LYS A 188 -8.71 6.60 2.07
CA LYS A 188 -8.43 5.26 2.61
C LYS A 188 -8.73 5.17 4.11
N LEU A 189 -8.22 6.10 4.92
CA LEU A 189 -8.46 6.15 6.37
C LEU A 189 -9.93 6.43 6.70
N ARG A 190 -10.64 7.18 5.85
CA ARG A 190 -12.08 7.39 5.95
C ARG A 190 -12.86 6.09 5.77
N GLN A 191 -12.49 5.26 4.80
CA GLN A 191 -13.12 3.94 4.62
C GLN A 191 -12.84 3.02 5.82
N GLU A 192 -11.63 3.07 6.38
CA GLU A 192 -11.24 2.33 7.58
C GLU A 192 -12.01 2.79 8.84
N LEU A 193 -12.22 4.10 9.01
CA LEU A 193 -12.94 4.68 10.16
C LEU A 193 -14.47 4.54 10.06
N ILE A 194 -15.05 4.58 8.85
CA ILE A 194 -16.47 4.24 8.63
C ILE A 194 -16.74 2.79 9.04
N ALA A 195 -15.80 1.89 8.75
CA ALA A 195 -15.89 0.49 9.17
C ALA A 195 -15.77 0.31 10.71
N LEU A 196 -15.16 1.26 11.42
CA LEU A 196 -14.99 1.22 12.89
C LEU A 196 -16.18 1.80 13.68
N GLN A 197 -17.00 2.66 13.06
CA GLN A 197 -18.10 3.39 13.73
C GLN A 197 -19.39 2.58 13.98
N GLY A 198 -19.40 1.28 13.64
CA GLY A 198 -20.42 0.33 14.10
C GLY A 198 -20.33 -0.04 15.58
N THR A 199 -19.33 0.45 16.33
CA THR A 199 -19.09 0.12 17.74
C THR A 199 -18.66 1.36 18.55
N ARG A 200 -19.38 1.65 19.64
CA ARG A 200 -19.31 2.90 20.43
C ARG A 200 -17.99 3.14 21.19
N ALA A 201 -17.59 4.42 21.21
CA ALA A 201 -16.31 5.05 21.60
C ALA A 201 -15.87 5.04 23.07
N VAL A 202 -14.55 5.18 23.32
CA VAL A 202 -13.94 5.87 24.49
C VAL A 202 -12.59 6.50 24.12
N VAL A 203 -12.43 7.69 24.67
CA VAL A 203 -11.31 8.63 24.64
C VAL A 203 -10.42 8.42 25.87
N ILE A 204 -9.08 8.38 25.74
CA ILE A 204 -8.11 8.46 26.86
C ILE A 204 -6.84 9.22 26.38
N PRO A 205 -6.16 10.02 27.24
CA PRO A 205 -5.39 11.22 26.88
C PRO A 205 -3.85 11.05 26.84
N CYS A 206 -3.17 12.10 26.37
CA CYS A 206 -1.69 12.24 26.32
C CYS A 206 -1.06 12.60 27.69
N PRO A 207 0.11 12.02 28.04
CA PRO A 207 0.98 12.53 29.09
C PRO A 207 2.33 13.08 28.58
N PHE A 208 2.58 14.34 28.92
CA PHE A 208 3.75 14.98 29.54
C PHE A 208 5.23 14.74 29.12
N ASN A 209 5.90 15.89 28.91
CA ASN A 209 7.23 16.42 29.30
C ASN A 209 8.47 15.52 29.33
N LEU A 210 9.58 16.07 28.83
CA LEU A 210 10.94 15.87 29.38
C LEU A 210 11.81 17.13 29.24
N ASP A 211 12.53 17.41 30.33
CA ASP A 211 13.37 18.59 30.63
C ASP A 211 14.71 18.66 29.89
N VAL A 212 15.27 19.87 29.82
CA VAL A 212 16.60 20.22 29.26
C VAL A 212 17.59 20.57 30.39
N PRO A 213 18.87 20.14 30.34
CA PRO A 213 19.91 20.65 31.23
C PRO A 213 20.72 21.82 30.61
N LYS A 214 21.12 22.77 31.47
CA LYS A 214 21.93 23.97 31.21
C LYS A 214 23.42 23.77 31.57
N GLY A 215 24.31 24.54 30.89
CA GLY A 215 25.66 24.95 31.35
C GLY A 215 26.80 24.49 30.43
N ALA A 216 27.88 25.23 30.13
CA ALA A 216 28.40 26.50 30.65
C ALA A 216 29.44 27.16 29.69
N ARG A 217 29.45 28.50 29.71
CA ARG A 217 30.47 29.58 29.53
C ARG A 217 31.80 29.41 28.74
N ASN A 218 31.99 30.40 27.85
CA ASN A 218 33.17 31.21 27.42
C ASN A 218 34.59 30.92 27.93
N GLU A 219 35.58 31.02 27.02
CA GLU A 219 36.72 31.97 27.09
C GLU A 219 37.54 32.03 25.77
N SER A 220 38.34 33.10 25.60
CA SER A 220 38.84 33.72 24.35
C SER A 220 40.34 33.53 24.05
N ILE A 221 40.71 33.37 22.74
CA ILE A 221 41.78 33.98 21.86
C ILE A 221 43.21 34.29 22.45
N PRO A 222 44.41 34.24 21.75
CA PRO A 222 44.79 34.21 20.30
C PRO A 222 46.02 33.34 19.82
N SER A 223 46.13 33.18 18.47
CA SER A 223 47.30 33.34 17.51
C SER A 223 48.75 32.92 17.92
N VAL A 224 49.69 32.32 17.14
CA VAL A 224 49.99 32.13 15.70
C VAL A 224 51.13 31.08 15.53
N MET A 225 51.21 30.43 14.35
CA MET A 225 52.34 29.69 13.73
C MET A 225 52.85 28.38 14.36
N LEU A 226 52.69 27.26 13.63
CA LEU A 226 53.86 26.59 13.04
C LEU A 226 53.47 25.69 11.85
N THR A 227 54.18 25.93 10.75
CA THR A 227 54.03 25.41 9.40
C THR A 227 54.74 24.05 9.26
N ILE A 228 54.36 23.25 8.23
CA ILE A 228 55.05 22.04 7.70
C ILE A 228 54.46 20.66 8.12
N ARG A 229 53.26 20.61 8.72
CA ARG A 229 52.43 19.36 8.76
C ARG A 229 51.10 19.46 8.01
N SER A 230 50.82 20.62 7.42
CA SER A 230 49.58 20.92 6.72
C SER A 230 49.59 20.49 5.25
N VAL A 231 50.72 20.46 4.57
CA VAL A 231 50.73 20.23 3.11
C VAL A 231 50.42 18.76 2.76
N ALA A 232 50.97 17.80 3.50
CA ALA A 232 50.68 16.38 3.26
C ALA A 232 49.26 15.98 3.67
N SER A 233 48.72 16.58 4.74
CA SER A 233 47.35 16.36 5.19
C SER A 233 46.34 16.99 4.22
N TYR A 234 46.61 18.18 3.68
CA TYR A 234 45.74 18.78 2.66
C TYR A 234 45.76 18.02 1.33
N THR A 235 46.87 17.39 0.92
CA THR A 235 46.91 16.56 -0.29
C THR A 235 46.11 15.26 -0.12
N VAL A 236 46.22 14.60 1.04
CA VAL A 236 45.40 13.41 1.33
C VAL A 236 43.93 13.78 1.47
N LEU A 237 43.62 14.89 2.14
CA LEU A 237 42.25 15.38 2.29
C LEU A 237 41.65 15.82 0.96
N THR A 238 42.41 16.45 0.06
CA THR A 238 41.91 16.81 -1.28
C THR A 238 41.70 15.59 -2.15
N ILE A 239 42.57 14.57 -2.12
CA ILE A 239 42.35 13.31 -2.85
C ILE A 239 41.12 12.58 -2.28
N PHE A 240 40.95 12.54 -0.96
CA PHE A 240 39.80 11.92 -0.30
C PHE A 240 38.51 12.67 -0.61
N LEU A 241 38.51 14.00 -0.51
CA LEU A 241 37.36 14.85 -0.86
C LEU A 241 37.06 14.78 -2.36
N PHE A 242 38.05 14.68 -3.24
CA PHE A 242 37.83 14.51 -4.68
C PHE A 242 37.30 13.12 -5.03
N PHE A 243 37.73 12.07 -4.31
CA PHE A 243 37.17 10.72 -4.45
C PHE A 243 35.73 10.63 -3.93
N PHE A 244 35.40 11.33 -2.84
CA PHE A 244 34.03 11.47 -2.34
C PHE A 244 33.19 12.46 -3.16
N LEU A 245 33.78 13.47 -3.80
CA LEU A 245 33.08 14.31 -4.75
C LEU A 245 32.81 13.55 -6.04
N ILE A 246 33.72 12.72 -6.55
CA ILE A 246 33.49 11.91 -7.75
C ILE A 246 32.58 10.72 -7.45
N SER A 247 32.74 10.04 -6.30
CA SER A 247 31.85 8.95 -5.88
C SER A 247 30.50 9.48 -5.45
N GLY A 248 30.45 10.64 -4.80
CA GLY A 248 29.25 11.40 -4.46
C GLY A 248 28.60 12.01 -5.69
N LEU A 249 29.34 12.46 -6.71
CA LEU A 249 28.78 12.76 -8.03
C LEU A 249 28.43 11.49 -8.78
N ARG A 250 29.00 10.30 -8.52
CA ARG A 250 28.56 9.06 -9.18
C ARG A 250 27.28 8.52 -8.55
N HIS A 251 27.14 8.66 -7.23
CA HIS A 251 25.93 8.31 -6.49
C HIS A 251 24.85 9.36 -6.68
N SER A 252 25.20 10.64 -6.65
CA SER A 252 24.30 11.74 -6.96
C SER A 252 24.02 11.82 -8.46
N VAL A 253 24.92 11.48 -9.39
CA VAL A 253 24.55 11.31 -10.81
C VAL A 253 23.81 9.99 -11.01
N SER A 254 23.93 8.96 -10.18
CA SER A 254 23.05 7.77 -10.25
C SER A 254 21.65 8.07 -9.69
N GLU A 255 21.54 8.84 -8.61
CA GLU A 255 20.29 9.34 -8.02
C GLU A 255 19.67 10.47 -8.86
N VAL A 256 20.48 11.34 -9.45
CA VAL A 256 20.04 12.40 -10.39
C VAL A 256 19.81 11.80 -11.76
N VAL A 257 20.46 10.73 -12.22
CA VAL A 257 20.05 10.01 -13.45
C VAL A 257 18.77 9.22 -13.25
N THR A 258 18.46 8.79 -12.02
CA THR A 258 17.13 8.23 -11.70
C THR A 258 16.09 9.35 -11.48
N PHE A 259 16.44 10.47 -10.85
CA PHE A 259 15.54 11.58 -10.49
C PHE A 259 15.36 12.67 -11.58
N THR A 260 16.30 12.80 -12.52
CA THR A 260 16.20 13.66 -13.73
C THR A 260 15.81 12.88 -14.98
N SER A 261 15.35 11.64 -14.81
CA SER A 261 14.63 10.93 -15.88
C SER A 261 13.15 11.32 -15.98
N ASN A 262 12.75 12.50 -15.50
CA ASN A 262 11.56 13.21 -15.98
C ASN A 262 11.76 13.65 -17.45
N ARG A 263 11.91 12.66 -18.34
CA ARG A 263 11.72 12.76 -19.77
C ARG A 263 10.24 12.48 -20.02
N GLU A 264 9.48 13.46 -20.51
CA GLU A 264 8.12 13.31 -21.07
C GLU A 264 7.39 12.04 -20.60
N GLY A 265 6.78 12.13 -19.41
CA GLY A 265 6.57 11.04 -18.46
C GLY A 265 5.76 9.84 -18.97
N PHE A 266 6.35 8.66 -18.81
CA PHE A 266 5.61 7.39 -18.87
C PHE A 266 4.48 7.40 -17.83
N PRO A 267 3.27 6.94 -18.18
CA PRO A 267 2.21 6.76 -17.18
C PRO A 267 2.55 5.59 -16.26
N ASP A 268 1.90 5.52 -15.09
CA ASP A 268 1.97 4.31 -14.27
C ASP A 268 1.29 3.15 -14.99
N PHE A 269 2.12 2.25 -15.51
CA PHE A 269 1.69 1.01 -16.16
C PHE A 269 1.28 -0.07 -15.15
N SER A 270 1.65 0.09 -13.88
CA SER A 270 1.64 -1.01 -12.91
C SER A 270 0.26 -1.26 -12.33
N LYS A 271 -0.52 -0.19 -12.07
CA LYS A 271 -1.92 -0.29 -11.58
C LYS A 271 -2.07 -1.25 -10.41
N TYR A 272 -1.21 -1.11 -9.40
CA TYR A 272 -1.23 -1.99 -8.24
C TYR A 272 -2.50 -1.78 -7.42
N VAL A 273 -3.11 -2.88 -7.01
CA VAL A 273 -4.11 -2.93 -5.94
C VAL A 273 -3.43 -3.65 -4.78
N GLU A 274 -3.16 -2.95 -3.69
CA GLU A 274 -2.22 -3.44 -2.67
C GLU A 274 -2.76 -4.60 -1.82
N LEU A 275 -4.01 -4.49 -1.40
CA LEU A 275 -4.61 -5.34 -0.39
C LEU A 275 -6.13 -5.38 -0.55
N GLU A 276 -6.71 -6.57 -0.40
CA GLU A 276 -8.14 -6.76 -0.17
C GLU A 276 -8.33 -7.60 1.09
N THR A 277 -9.33 -7.28 1.90
CA THR A 277 -9.68 -8.05 3.11
C THR A 277 -10.98 -8.80 2.85
N LEU A 278 -10.94 -10.13 3.00
CA LEU A 278 -12.12 -10.98 2.79
C LEU A 278 -12.94 -11.10 4.06
N SER A 279 -14.26 -11.02 3.93
CA SER A 279 -15.21 -11.30 5.01
C SER A 279 -15.37 -12.81 5.24
N GLU A 280 -16.03 -13.18 6.34
CA GLU A 280 -16.43 -14.57 6.62
C GLU A 280 -17.33 -15.15 5.52
N GLU A 281 -18.19 -14.34 4.92
CA GLU A 281 -19.05 -14.76 3.81
C GLU A 281 -18.25 -15.08 2.54
N GLN A 282 -17.17 -14.32 2.31
CA GLN A 282 -16.25 -14.50 1.18
C GLN A 282 -15.21 -15.61 1.46
N PHE A 283 -15.02 -16.03 2.71
CA PHE A 283 -14.09 -17.09 3.10
C PHE A 283 -14.68 -17.97 4.24
N PRO A 284 -15.72 -18.76 3.94
CA PRO A 284 -16.54 -19.44 4.95
C PRO A 284 -15.93 -20.77 5.42
N ILE A 285 -14.84 -20.73 6.16
CA ILE A 285 -14.16 -21.96 6.63
C ILE A 285 -14.84 -22.66 7.81
N GLU A 286 -15.74 -21.97 8.51
CA GLU A 286 -16.53 -22.52 9.63
C GLU A 286 -17.91 -23.04 9.18
N ASP A 287 -18.25 -22.87 7.90
CA ASP A 287 -19.51 -23.35 7.33
C ASP A 287 -19.38 -24.82 6.91
N GLU A 288 -20.26 -25.69 7.41
CA GLU A 288 -20.25 -27.12 7.09
C GLU A 288 -20.74 -27.44 5.67
N GLN A 289 -21.50 -26.53 5.05
CA GLN A 289 -22.09 -26.68 3.72
C GLN A 289 -21.29 -25.98 2.63
N ARG A 290 -20.47 -24.98 3.00
CA ARG A 290 -19.63 -24.23 2.07
C ARG A 290 -18.16 -24.55 2.30
N ARG A 291 -17.38 -24.60 1.23
CA ARG A 291 -15.93 -24.83 1.30
C ARG A 291 -15.18 -23.83 0.45
N VAL A 292 -13.93 -23.58 0.84
CA VAL A 292 -13.00 -22.74 0.09
C VAL A 292 -11.99 -23.62 -0.64
N ILE A 293 -11.86 -23.42 -1.94
CA ILE A 293 -10.95 -24.12 -2.83
C ILE A 293 -9.87 -23.13 -3.27
N LEU A 294 -8.64 -23.30 -2.78
CA LEU A 294 -7.50 -22.48 -3.16
C LEU A 294 -6.65 -23.21 -4.19
N VAL A 295 -6.46 -22.63 -5.38
CA VAL A 295 -5.74 -23.25 -6.51
C VAL A 295 -4.38 -22.57 -6.72
N GLY A 296 -3.34 -23.39 -6.97
CA GLY A 296 -1.99 -22.95 -7.34
C GLY A 296 -1.89 -22.25 -8.71
N ASP A 297 -0.66 -21.99 -9.15
CA ASP A 297 -0.34 -21.35 -10.43
C ASP A 297 -0.90 -22.16 -11.63
N VAL A 298 -1.75 -21.51 -12.44
CA VAL A 298 -2.47 -22.15 -13.55
C VAL A 298 -1.74 -21.97 -14.88
N HIS A 299 -1.17 -20.79 -15.14
CA HIS A 299 -0.41 -20.48 -16.36
C HIS A 299 -1.15 -20.85 -17.66
N GLY A 300 -2.44 -20.53 -17.76
CA GLY A 300 -3.24 -20.80 -18.95
C GLY A 300 -3.50 -22.29 -19.23
N MET A 301 -3.30 -23.18 -18.25
CA MET A 301 -3.57 -24.62 -18.37
C MET A 301 -5.06 -24.95 -18.21
N ASP A 302 -5.92 -24.35 -19.04
CA ASP A 302 -7.40 -24.44 -18.95
C ASP A 302 -7.90 -25.89 -18.80
N THR A 303 -7.49 -26.81 -19.69
CA THR A 303 -7.92 -28.21 -19.62
C THR A 303 -7.65 -28.86 -18.26
N ARG A 304 -6.55 -28.45 -17.59
CA ARG A 304 -6.14 -28.99 -16.29
C ARG A 304 -6.86 -28.30 -15.14
N LEU A 305 -7.13 -27.00 -15.25
CA LEU A 305 -8.02 -26.30 -14.33
C LEU A 305 -9.41 -26.96 -14.34
N GLN A 306 -10.00 -27.16 -15.52
CA GLN A 306 -11.31 -27.83 -15.66
C GLN A 306 -11.29 -29.26 -15.13
N ALA A 307 -10.19 -30.00 -15.33
CA ALA A 307 -10.04 -31.35 -14.77
C ALA A 307 -10.01 -31.34 -13.24
N LEU A 308 -9.32 -30.39 -12.63
CA LEU A 308 -9.27 -30.22 -11.18
C LEU A 308 -10.64 -29.84 -10.60
N LEU A 309 -11.34 -28.89 -11.24
CA LEU A 309 -12.69 -28.49 -10.81
C LEU A 309 -13.69 -29.65 -10.92
N ARG A 310 -13.63 -30.46 -11.99
CA ARG A 310 -14.43 -31.70 -12.11
C ARG A 310 -14.07 -32.71 -11.02
N ARG A 311 -12.78 -32.92 -10.73
CA ARG A 311 -12.32 -33.84 -9.68
C ARG A 311 -12.83 -33.43 -8.29
N LEU A 312 -12.97 -32.13 -8.05
CA LEU A 312 -13.51 -31.55 -6.83
C LEU A 312 -15.05 -31.52 -6.81
N SER A 313 -15.72 -31.77 -7.94
CA SER A 313 -17.14 -31.49 -8.13
C SER A 313 -17.48 -30.05 -7.73
N TYR A 314 -16.73 -29.09 -8.28
CA TYR A 314 -16.88 -27.66 -7.99
C TYR A 314 -18.29 -27.17 -8.35
N ASP A 315 -18.95 -26.53 -7.40
CA ASP A 315 -20.26 -25.89 -7.57
C ASP A 315 -20.16 -24.41 -7.15
N PRO A 316 -20.28 -23.44 -8.08
CA PRO A 316 -20.17 -22.02 -7.76
C PRO A 316 -21.28 -21.48 -6.85
N SER A 317 -22.36 -22.23 -6.63
CA SER A 317 -23.45 -21.83 -5.72
C SER A 317 -23.11 -22.08 -4.24
N THR A 318 -22.20 -23.02 -3.96
CA THR A 318 -21.81 -23.41 -2.59
C THR A 318 -20.32 -23.21 -2.31
N ASP A 319 -19.47 -23.37 -3.34
CA ASP A 319 -18.02 -23.34 -3.22
C ASP A 319 -17.45 -21.94 -3.50
N VAL A 320 -16.49 -21.53 -2.69
CA VAL A 320 -15.66 -20.35 -2.96
C VAL A 320 -14.37 -20.79 -3.64
N LEU A 321 -14.09 -20.27 -4.82
CA LEU A 321 -12.84 -20.52 -5.54
C LEU A 321 -11.88 -19.33 -5.37
N VAL A 322 -10.63 -19.61 -4.99
CA VAL A 322 -9.56 -18.63 -4.82
C VAL A 322 -8.31 -19.07 -5.59
N ASN A 323 -7.68 -18.19 -6.35
CA ASN A 323 -6.42 -18.48 -7.03
C ASN A 323 -5.23 -17.70 -6.43
N VAL A 324 -4.05 -18.34 -6.34
CA VAL A 324 -2.84 -17.74 -5.75
C VAL A 324 -1.99 -16.92 -6.75
N GLY A 325 -2.54 -16.58 -7.91
CA GLY A 325 -1.89 -15.80 -8.96
C GLY A 325 -1.22 -16.66 -10.03
N ASP A 326 -0.61 -15.99 -11.01
CA ASP A 326 -0.06 -16.60 -12.23
C ASP A 326 -1.14 -17.42 -12.95
N ILE A 327 -2.25 -16.72 -13.22
CA ILE A 327 -3.44 -17.23 -13.91
C ILE A 327 -3.10 -17.52 -15.39
N ILE A 328 -2.32 -16.63 -16.01
CA ILE A 328 -2.04 -16.61 -17.45
C ILE A 328 -0.53 -16.68 -17.77
N ALA A 329 -0.23 -16.73 -19.08
CA ALA A 329 1.11 -16.84 -19.67
C ALA A 329 1.85 -18.16 -19.38
N LYS A 330 3.00 -18.38 -20.04
CA LYS A 330 3.78 -19.64 -20.13
C LYS A 330 3.08 -20.81 -20.82
N GLY A 331 1.80 -21.06 -20.53
CA GLY A 331 0.99 -22.00 -21.29
C GLY A 331 0.64 -21.46 -22.68
N SER A 332 -0.18 -22.20 -23.41
CA SER A 332 -0.64 -21.73 -24.74
C SER A 332 -1.40 -20.41 -24.64
N HIS A 333 -1.31 -19.57 -25.68
CA HIS A 333 -2.07 -18.33 -25.76
C HIS A 333 -3.58 -18.58 -25.65
N ALA A 334 -4.11 -19.56 -26.41
CA ALA A 334 -5.52 -19.94 -26.35
C ALA A 334 -5.96 -20.39 -24.94
N GLY A 335 -5.12 -21.18 -24.26
CA GLY A 335 -5.37 -21.59 -22.89
C GLY A 335 -5.35 -20.42 -21.90
N SER A 336 -4.43 -19.46 -22.07
CA SER A 336 -4.42 -18.23 -21.26
C SER A 336 -5.71 -17.43 -21.43
N MET A 337 -6.18 -17.27 -22.67
CA MET A 337 -7.45 -16.58 -22.95
C MET A 337 -8.66 -17.33 -22.37
N ALA A 338 -8.69 -18.66 -22.46
CA ALA A 338 -9.76 -19.48 -21.90
C ALA A 338 -9.82 -19.42 -20.36
N VAL A 339 -8.67 -19.51 -19.67
CA VAL A 339 -8.62 -19.34 -18.21
C VAL A 339 -9.05 -17.92 -17.83
N LEU A 340 -8.55 -16.89 -18.52
CA LEU A 340 -8.91 -15.51 -18.22
C LEU A 340 -10.41 -15.26 -18.40
N ASP A 341 -11.02 -15.85 -19.42
CA ASP A 341 -12.46 -15.77 -19.67
C ASP A 341 -13.28 -16.43 -18.55
N PHE A 342 -12.91 -17.64 -18.13
CA PHE A 342 -13.53 -18.32 -17.00
C PHE A 342 -13.42 -17.50 -15.71
N MET A 343 -12.23 -16.99 -15.41
CA MET A 343 -11.96 -16.25 -14.19
C MET A 343 -12.74 -14.92 -14.15
N ALA A 344 -12.77 -14.19 -15.26
CA ALA A 344 -13.47 -12.90 -15.37
C ALA A 344 -15.00 -13.08 -15.37
N SER A 345 -15.53 -14.04 -16.14
CA SER A 345 -16.98 -14.26 -16.25
C SER A 345 -17.63 -14.71 -14.95
N ASN A 346 -16.86 -15.35 -14.07
CA ASN A 346 -17.31 -15.81 -12.76
C ASN A 346 -16.79 -14.91 -11.60
N ASN A 347 -16.07 -13.82 -11.91
CA ASN A 347 -15.45 -12.93 -10.94
C ASN A 347 -14.68 -13.66 -9.82
N ILE A 348 -13.89 -14.67 -10.19
CA ILE A 348 -13.19 -15.55 -9.24
C ILE A 348 -12.19 -14.76 -8.39
N THR A 349 -12.19 -14.95 -7.07
CA THR A 349 -11.22 -14.30 -6.18
C THR A 349 -9.80 -14.75 -6.49
N ALA A 350 -8.84 -13.82 -6.57
CA ALA A 350 -7.45 -14.16 -6.82
C ALA A 350 -6.50 -13.07 -6.31
N VAL A 351 -5.26 -13.46 -5.99
CA VAL A 351 -4.15 -12.51 -5.95
C VAL A 351 -3.49 -12.41 -7.31
N ARG A 352 -2.80 -11.29 -7.55
CA ARG A 352 -2.04 -11.06 -8.78
C ARG A 352 -0.70 -11.78 -8.73
N GLY A 353 -0.38 -12.52 -9.79
CA GLY A 353 0.95 -13.09 -10.02
C GLY A 353 1.90 -12.17 -10.77
N ASN A 354 3.19 -12.50 -10.81
CA ASN A 354 4.17 -11.68 -11.53
C ASN A 354 4.06 -11.82 -13.05
N HIS A 355 3.49 -12.92 -13.56
CA HIS A 355 3.13 -13.03 -14.97
C HIS A 355 1.88 -12.22 -15.30
N ASP A 356 0.87 -12.23 -14.42
CA ASP A 356 -0.34 -11.42 -14.56
C ASP A 356 0.00 -9.92 -14.58
N GLN A 357 0.89 -9.49 -13.68
CA GLN A 357 1.36 -8.10 -13.60
C GLN A 357 1.98 -7.60 -14.92
N LYS A 358 2.82 -8.42 -15.56
CA LYS A 358 3.44 -8.05 -16.84
C LYS A 358 2.41 -7.90 -17.97
N VAL A 359 1.35 -8.69 -17.95
CA VAL A 359 0.28 -8.57 -18.94
C VAL A 359 -0.50 -7.27 -18.74
N ILE A 360 -0.82 -6.91 -17.49
CA ILE A 360 -1.45 -5.62 -17.15
C ILE A 360 -0.59 -4.47 -17.67
N GLU A 361 0.70 -4.48 -17.33
CA GLU A 361 1.68 -3.49 -17.76
C GLU A 361 1.69 -3.32 -19.29
N TRP A 362 1.71 -4.43 -20.03
CA TRP A 362 1.60 -4.40 -21.49
C TRP A 362 0.28 -3.84 -21.99
N ARG A 363 -0.85 -4.16 -21.35
CA ARG A 363 -2.16 -3.64 -21.76
C ARG A 363 -2.26 -2.14 -21.53
N VAL A 364 -1.78 -1.63 -20.39
CA VAL A 364 -1.75 -0.18 -20.14
C VAL A 364 -0.82 0.53 -21.12
N TRP A 365 0.33 -0.08 -21.43
CA TRP A 365 1.25 0.45 -22.44
C TRP A 365 0.62 0.50 -23.83
N LEU A 366 -0.07 -0.56 -24.25
CA LEU A 366 -0.79 -0.63 -25.53
C LEU A 366 -1.83 0.49 -25.61
N ASN A 367 -2.67 0.64 -24.58
CA ASN A 367 -3.66 1.70 -24.51
C ASN A 367 -3.02 3.09 -24.61
N TRP A 368 -1.91 3.31 -23.92
CA TRP A 368 -1.16 4.57 -23.98
C TRP A 368 -0.59 4.82 -25.38
N VAL A 369 0.06 3.84 -26.01
CA VAL A 369 0.59 3.97 -27.37
C VAL A 369 -0.53 4.26 -28.38
N HIS A 370 -1.68 3.59 -28.28
CA HIS A 370 -2.83 3.83 -29.14
C HIS A 370 -3.44 5.24 -28.95
N SER A 371 -3.34 5.81 -27.74
CA SER A 371 -3.82 7.16 -27.45
C SER A 371 -2.95 8.26 -28.09
N ILE A 372 -1.68 7.98 -28.40
CA ILE A 372 -0.77 8.95 -29.00
C ILE A 372 -0.92 8.96 -30.52
N SER A 373 -1.08 10.15 -31.11
CA SER A 373 -1.17 10.33 -32.55
C SER A 373 -0.02 9.65 -33.30
N GLY A 374 -0.36 8.73 -34.21
CA GLY A 374 0.57 7.92 -35.00
C GLY A 374 1.03 6.62 -34.33
N GLY A 375 0.71 6.37 -33.06
CA GLY A 375 1.11 5.16 -32.34
C GLY A 375 0.46 3.90 -32.91
N THR A 376 -0.85 3.92 -33.16
CA THR A 376 -1.58 2.82 -33.81
C THR A 376 -0.99 2.47 -35.18
N ARG A 377 -0.67 3.48 -35.99
CA ARG A 377 -0.07 3.26 -37.33
C ARG A 377 1.33 2.64 -37.22
N TRP A 378 2.16 3.14 -36.31
CA TRP A 378 3.50 2.61 -36.09
C TRP A 378 3.46 1.15 -35.62
N LEU A 379 2.63 0.85 -34.61
CA LEU A 379 2.52 -0.48 -34.04
C LEU A 379 1.94 -1.48 -35.05
N GLY A 380 0.92 -1.07 -35.82
CA GLY A 380 0.36 -1.87 -36.90
C GLY A 380 1.39 -2.20 -37.99
N SER A 381 2.14 -1.20 -38.45
CA SER A 381 3.22 -1.42 -39.44
C SER A 381 4.31 -2.35 -38.90
N LEU A 382 4.66 -2.23 -37.62
CA LEU A 382 5.64 -3.10 -36.99
C LEU A 382 5.13 -4.55 -36.88
N ARG A 383 3.83 -4.74 -36.59
CA ARG A 383 3.19 -6.06 -36.55
C ARG A 383 3.15 -6.72 -37.92
N GLU A 384 2.83 -5.97 -38.99
CA GLU A 384 2.85 -6.49 -40.36
C GLU A 384 4.25 -6.99 -40.75
N LYS A 385 5.30 -6.23 -40.41
CA LYS A 385 6.69 -6.66 -40.64
C LYS A 385 7.04 -7.93 -39.87
N TRP A 386 6.58 -8.04 -38.61
CA TRP A 386 6.79 -9.24 -37.81
C TRP A 386 6.13 -10.46 -38.44
N ILE A 387 4.86 -10.35 -38.86
CA ILE A 387 4.13 -11.42 -39.55
C ILE A 387 4.82 -11.82 -40.86
N ALA A 388 5.38 -10.85 -41.61
CA ALA A 388 6.15 -11.15 -42.82
C ALA A 388 7.44 -11.92 -42.50
N ALA A 389 8.19 -11.49 -41.48
CA ALA A 389 9.42 -12.18 -41.06
C ALA A 389 9.15 -13.61 -40.58
N GLN A 390 8.04 -13.84 -39.86
CA GLN A 390 7.62 -15.18 -39.46
C GLN A 390 7.34 -16.10 -40.66
N LYS A 391 6.76 -15.57 -41.75
CA LYS A 391 6.56 -16.33 -42.99
C LYS A 391 7.87 -16.67 -43.71
N GLU A 392 8.90 -15.86 -43.49
CA GLU A 392 10.26 -16.09 -44.01
C GLU A 392 11.10 -17.02 -43.11
N GLY A 393 10.53 -17.50 -42.00
CA GLY A 393 11.15 -18.48 -41.10
C GLY A 393 11.83 -17.89 -39.87
N GLU A 394 11.66 -16.60 -39.57
CA GLU A 394 12.14 -16.00 -38.31
C GLU A 394 11.22 -16.44 -37.15
N ASP A 395 11.81 -17.03 -36.11
CA ASP A 395 11.12 -17.54 -34.93
C ASP A 395 11.54 -16.85 -33.61
N ASP A 396 12.69 -16.18 -33.59
CA ASP A 396 13.15 -15.40 -32.44
C ASP A 396 12.67 -13.95 -32.50
N VAL A 397 11.57 -13.69 -31.79
CA VAL A 397 10.98 -12.37 -31.68
C VAL A 397 11.89 -11.33 -31.03
N ASP A 398 12.71 -11.72 -30.04
CA ASP A 398 13.58 -10.78 -29.33
C ASP A 398 14.75 -10.36 -30.21
N GLU A 399 15.35 -11.31 -30.92
CA GLU A 399 16.41 -11.05 -31.88
C GLU A 399 15.90 -10.17 -33.03
N TRP A 400 14.72 -10.50 -33.56
CA TRP A 400 14.10 -9.73 -34.63
C TRP A 400 13.78 -8.29 -34.20
N VAL A 401 13.15 -8.09 -33.03
CA VAL A 401 12.84 -6.76 -32.49
C VAL A 401 14.14 -5.95 -32.30
N ALA A 402 15.21 -6.58 -31.79
CA ALA A 402 16.49 -5.91 -31.61
C ALA A 402 17.16 -5.48 -32.93
N LYS A 403 17.05 -6.30 -33.99
CA LYS A 403 17.50 -5.96 -35.35
C LYS A 403 16.68 -4.79 -35.91
N GLU A 404 15.35 -4.85 -35.81
CA GLU A 404 14.46 -3.83 -36.35
C GLU A 404 14.63 -2.48 -35.62
N MET A 405 14.81 -2.49 -34.30
CA MET A 405 15.10 -1.29 -33.50
C MET A 405 16.39 -0.59 -33.94
N LYS A 406 17.43 -1.34 -34.34
CA LYS A 406 18.69 -0.77 -34.86
C LYS A 406 18.54 -0.20 -36.27
N LYS A 407 17.70 -0.83 -37.10
CA LYS A 407 17.45 -0.46 -38.51
C LYS A 407 16.53 0.76 -38.64
N ASP A 408 15.48 0.83 -37.82
CA ASP A 408 14.43 1.85 -37.91
C ASP A 408 14.86 3.19 -37.31
N ARG A 409 15.54 3.99 -38.15
CA ARG A 409 16.04 5.33 -37.77
C ARG A 409 14.95 6.39 -37.71
N THR A 410 13.81 6.19 -38.37
CA THR A 410 12.73 7.20 -38.47
C THR A 410 11.80 7.15 -37.27
N ASN A 411 11.59 5.98 -36.67
CA ASN A 411 10.69 5.81 -35.52
C ASN A 411 11.42 5.71 -34.16
N LYS A 412 12.64 6.24 -34.03
CA LYS A 412 13.40 6.22 -32.76
C LYS A 412 12.59 6.68 -31.55
N LYS A 413 11.67 7.64 -31.73
CA LYS A 413 10.77 8.12 -30.67
C LYS A 413 9.82 7.05 -30.13
N TRP A 414 9.46 6.06 -30.94
CA TRP A 414 8.55 4.98 -30.54
C TRP A 414 9.32 3.84 -29.86
N TRP A 415 10.50 3.49 -30.39
CA TRP A 415 11.40 2.54 -29.73
C TRP A 415 11.80 2.98 -28.32
N LYS A 416 12.05 4.28 -28.11
CA LYS A 416 12.31 4.85 -26.77
C LYS A 416 11.13 4.78 -25.80
N ARG A 417 9.91 4.54 -26.30
CA ARG A 417 8.69 4.39 -25.49
C ARG A 417 8.47 2.95 -25.05
N ILE A 418 9.28 1.97 -25.45
CA ILE A 418 9.23 0.62 -24.88
C ILE A 418 10.07 0.64 -23.60
N PRO A 419 9.51 0.30 -22.42
CA PRO A 419 10.29 0.26 -21.19
C PRO A 419 11.47 -0.72 -21.29
N HIS A 420 12.55 -0.43 -20.58
CA HIS A 420 13.75 -1.25 -20.64
C HIS A 420 13.48 -2.68 -20.17
N GLY A 421 13.91 -3.67 -20.97
CA GLY A 421 13.75 -5.10 -20.69
C GLY A 421 12.39 -5.69 -21.07
N TRP A 422 11.47 -4.89 -21.61
CA TRP A 422 10.21 -5.37 -22.15
C TRP A 422 10.40 -5.96 -23.55
N LYS A 423 9.76 -7.10 -23.77
CA LYS A 423 9.84 -7.90 -25.01
C LYS A 423 8.57 -7.72 -25.84
N LEU A 424 8.63 -6.85 -26.85
CA LEU A 424 7.50 -6.59 -27.75
C LEU A 424 7.13 -7.88 -28.52
N PHE A 425 5.85 -8.15 -28.73
CA PHE A 425 5.34 -9.40 -29.35
C PHE A 425 5.69 -10.70 -28.59
N SER A 426 6.10 -10.60 -27.32
CA SER A 426 6.17 -11.76 -26.43
C SER A 426 4.77 -12.30 -26.07
N ASP A 427 4.71 -13.49 -25.47
CA ASP A 427 3.44 -14.07 -25.00
C ASP A 427 2.65 -13.12 -24.10
N HIS A 428 3.32 -12.40 -23.19
CA HIS A 428 2.66 -11.40 -22.33
C HIS A 428 2.04 -10.26 -23.13
N TYR A 429 2.74 -9.80 -24.16
CA TYR A 429 2.25 -8.78 -25.07
C TYR A 429 1.04 -9.28 -25.87
N GLU A 430 1.13 -10.50 -26.43
CA GLU A 430 0.05 -11.04 -27.26
C GLU A 430 -1.23 -11.25 -26.44
N ILE A 431 -1.12 -11.74 -25.20
CA ILE A 431 -2.27 -11.86 -24.29
C ILE A 431 -2.86 -10.47 -23.97
N ALA A 432 -2.01 -9.48 -23.69
CA ALA A 432 -2.45 -8.10 -23.45
C ALA A 432 -3.16 -7.50 -24.67
N ALA A 433 -2.69 -7.78 -25.88
CA ALA A 433 -3.32 -7.31 -27.12
C ALA A 433 -4.67 -8.00 -27.38
N ALA A 434 -4.79 -9.30 -27.07
CA ALA A 434 -5.98 -10.10 -27.35
C ALA A 434 -7.12 -9.94 -26.33
N MET A 435 -6.83 -9.55 -25.09
CA MET A 435 -7.84 -9.47 -24.04
C MET A 435 -8.90 -8.38 -24.25
N THR A 436 -10.11 -8.67 -23.78
CA THR A 436 -11.22 -7.71 -23.74
C THR A 436 -11.03 -6.72 -22.58
N ASP A 437 -11.74 -5.60 -22.62
CA ASP A 437 -11.68 -4.63 -21.53
C ASP A 437 -12.25 -5.20 -20.22
N ALA A 438 -13.27 -6.06 -20.28
CA ALA A 438 -13.81 -6.73 -19.09
C ALA A 438 -12.77 -7.66 -18.44
N GLN A 439 -12.06 -8.45 -19.24
CA GLN A 439 -10.97 -9.31 -18.79
C GLN A 439 -9.82 -8.49 -18.19
N PHE A 440 -9.48 -7.36 -18.82
CA PHE A 440 -8.48 -6.42 -18.30
C PHE A 440 -8.90 -5.82 -16.95
N GLN A 441 -10.14 -5.32 -16.82
CA GLN A 441 -10.64 -4.76 -15.57
C GLN A 441 -10.67 -5.80 -14.45
N TYR A 442 -11.07 -7.03 -14.76
CA TYR A 442 -10.97 -8.15 -13.82
C TYR A 442 -9.53 -8.32 -13.33
N LEU A 443 -8.55 -8.43 -14.24
CA LEU A 443 -7.16 -8.67 -13.86
C LEU A 443 -6.55 -7.50 -13.06
N VAL A 444 -6.86 -6.26 -13.44
CA VAL A 444 -6.44 -5.05 -12.72
C VAL A 444 -7.06 -4.97 -11.33
N SER A 445 -8.29 -5.44 -11.14
CA SER A 445 -8.93 -5.43 -9.83
C SER A 445 -8.30 -6.42 -8.83
N ARG A 446 -7.53 -7.41 -9.29
CA ARG A 446 -6.93 -8.42 -8.40
C ARG A 446 -5.81 -7.79 -7.53
N PRO A 447 -5.88 -7.93 -6.20
CA PRO A 447 -4.90 -7.37 -5.27
C PRO A 447 -3.59 -8.15 -5.27
N LEU A 448 -2.51 -7.55 -4.76
CA LEU A 448 -1.24 -8.24 -4.51
C LEU A 448 -1.35 -9.23 -3.34
N ARG A 449 -2.26 -8.96 -2.39
CA ARG A 449 -2.40 -9.69 -1.13
C ARG A 449 -3.87 -9.78 -0.73
N LEU A 450 -4.30 -10.94 -0.25
CA LEU A 450 -5.57 -11.10 0.45
C LEU A 450 -5.29 -11.29 1.95
N HIS A 451 -6.06 -10.58 2.76
CA HIS A 451 -6.06 -10.69 4.21
C HIS A 451 -7.38 -11.30 4.67
N VAL A 452 -7.30 -12.36 5.47
CA VAL A 452 -8.47 -13.14 5.90
C VAL A 452 -8.48 -13.24 7.43
N PRO A 453 -9.02 -12.22 8.14
CA PRO A 453 -8.99 -12.15 9.60
C PRO A 453 -9.71 -13.33 10.27
N SER A 454 -10.83 -13.78 9.70
CA SER A 454 -11.61 -14.91 10.23
C SER A 454 -10.80 -16.21 10.30
N ALA A 455 -9.85 -16.37 9.37
CA ALA A 455 -9.00 -17.55 9.27
C ALA A 455 -7.58 -17.35 9.85
N HIS A 456 -7.30 -16.18 10.42
CA HIS A 456 -5.94 -15.76 10.82
C HIS A 456 -4.88 -16.02 9.73
N THR A 457 -5.17 -15.62 8.48
CA THR A 457 -4.45 -16.09 7.29
C THR A 457 -4.24 -15.00 6.24
N PHE A 458 -3.15 -15.15 5.48
CA PHE A 458 -2.86 -14.36 4.28
C PHE A 458 -2.77 -15.25 3.04
N ILE A 459 -3.18 -14.70 1.89
CA ILE A 459 -2.93 -15.31 0.58
C ILE A 459 -2.11 -14.32 -0.24
N VAL A 460 -0.99 -14.78 -0.77
CA VAL A 460 -0.02 -13.95 -1.50
C VAL A 460 0.56 -14.78 -2.65
N HIS A 461 1.00 -14.13 -3.74
CA HIS A 461 1.56 -14.91 -4.84
C HIS A 461 2.93 -15.51 -4.51
N ALA A 462 3.94 -14.68 -4.18
CA ALA A 462 5.31 -15.17 -3.96
C ALA A 462 5.65 -15.37 -2.48
N GLY A 463 5.29 -14.42 -1.60
CA GLY A 463 5.54 -14.54 -0.18
C GLY A 463 5.27 -13.29 0.66
N LEU A 464 5.36 -13.48 1.98
CA LEU A 464 5.14 -12.46 3.01
C LEU A 464 6.14 -12.71 4.15
N LEU A 465 6.81 -11.68 4.66
CA LEU A 465 7.70 -11.81 5.82
C LEU A 465 6.95 -11.49 7.12
N ALA A 466 7.18 -12.29 8.17
CA ALA A 466 6.59 -12.09 9.48
C ALA A 466 7.31 -11.01 10.30
N SER A 467 8.57 -10.76 10.00
CA SER A 467 9.46 -9.82 10.66
C SER A 467 10.32 -9.07 9.63
N ASP A 468 10.80 -7.88 10.00
CA ASP A 468 11.79 -7.15 9.24
C ASP A 468 13.14 -7.87 9.38
N PRO A 469 13.72 -8.42 8.29
CA PRO A 469 14.96 -9.17 8.36
C PRO A 469 16.14 -8.30 8.81
N GLU A 470 16.07 -6.98 8.67
CA GLU A 470 17.15 -6.06 9.08
C GLU A 470 17.20 -5.82 10.60
N ARG A 471 16.29 -6.42 11.36
CA ARG A 471 16.15 -6.22 12.81
C ARG A 471 16.20 -7.55 13.55
N ASP A 472 16.67 -7.51 14.79
CA ASP A 472 16.52 -8.65 15.68
C ASP A 472 15.04 -8.99 15.91
N PRO A 473 14.66 -10.27 16.06
CA PRO A 473 13.26 -10.66 16.30
C PRO A 473 12.61 -10.01 17.53
N TRP A 474 13.43 -9.57 18.50
CA TRP A 474 13.02 -8.94 19.77
C TRP A 474 12.95 -7.42 19.72
N ASP A 475 13.36 -6.78 18.62
CA ASP A 475 13.29 -5.32 18.50
C ASP A 475 11.83 -4.90 18.63
N LYS A 476 11.54 -3.92 19.49
CA LYS A 476 10.17 -3.44 19.76
C LYS A 476 9.44 -2.93 18.52
N ARG A 477 10.19 -2.61 17.45
CA ARG A 477 9.66 -2.22 16.14
C ARG A 477 9.18 -3.41 15.32
N GLN A 478 9.59 -4.64 15.65
CA GLN A 478 9.07 -5.84 15.01
C GLN A 478 7.57 -5.99 15.28
N PRO A 479 6.80 -6.45 14.28
CA PRO A 479 5.36 -6.59 14.42
C PRO A 479 4.96 -7.63 15.47
N LEU A 480 5.81 -8.62 15.74
CA LEU A 480 5.52 -9.73 16.66
C LEU A 480 6.15 -9.57 18.06
N ALA A 481 7.03 -8.59 18.25
CA ALA A 481 7.79 -8.44 19.51
C ALA A 481 7.00 -7.78 20.64
N THR A 482 5.85 -7.15 20.35
CA THR A 482 5.05 -6.44 21.34
C THR A 482 3.57 -6.73 21.16
N VAL A 483 2.86 -6.93 22.28
CA VAL A 483 1.39 -7.04 22.25
C VAL A 483 0.80 -5.70 21.83
N PRO A 484 -0.05 -5.64 20.80
CA PRO A 484 -0.74 -4.42 20.42
C PRO A 484 -1.53 -3.83 21.59
N LYS A 485 -1.40 -2.51 21.81
CA LYS A 485 -2.15 -1.81 22.87
C LYS A 485 -3.60 -1.62 22.41
N ILE A 486 -4.56 -2.10 23.22
CA ILE A 486 -6.00 -1.87 22.98
C ILE A 486 -6.48 -0.78 23.96
N PRO A 487 -7.20 0.27 23.50
CA PRO A 487 -7.68 1.37 24.35
C PRO A 487 -8.68 0.99 25.45
N ARG A 488 -9.29 -0.20 25.38
CA ARG A 488 -10.35 -0.70 26.28
C ARG A 488 -10.23 -2.21 26.45
N GLN A 489 -10.74 -2.74 27.57
CA GLN A 489 -10.93 -4.19 27.73
C GLN A 489 -12.22 -4.63 27.00
N PRO A 490 -12.11 -5.29 25.83
CA PRO A 490 -13.27 -5.84 25.14
C PRO A 490 -13.67 -7.19 25.76
N SER A 491 -14.91 -7.63 25.51
CA SER A 491 -15.40 -8.95 25.93
C SER A 491 -14.61 -10.12 25.34
N SER A 492 -13.97 -9.94 24.17
CA SER A 492 -13.04 -10.89 23.56
C SER A 492 -11.78 -10.17 23.05
N ARG A 493 -10.67 -10.33 23.76
CA ARG A 493 -9.39 -9.65 23.51
C ARG A 493 -8.60 -10.24 22.35
N ASN A 494 -8.63 -11.58 22.19
CA ASN A 494 -7.77 -12.30 21.26
C ASN A 494 -8.04 -12.02 19.77
N PRO A 495 -9.30 -11.99 19.28
CA PRO A 495 -9.55 -11.71 17.85
C PRO A 495 -9.07 -10.31 17.44
N ILE A 496 -9.23 -9.31 18.31
CA ILE A 496 -8.76 -7.94 18.06
C ILE A 496 -7.23 -7.90 18.02
N LEU A 497 -6.55 -8.56 18.98
CA LEU A 497 -5.10 -8.62 19.00
C LEU A 497 -4.52 -9.35 17.79
N ARG A 498 -5.13 -10.47 17.37
CA ARG A 498 -4.77 -11.17 16.12
C ARG A 498 -4.85 -10.22 14.94
N ARG A 499 -5.96 -9.49 14.80
CA ARG A 499 -6.15 -8.53 13.72
C ARG A 499 -5.12 -7.39 13.73
N LEU A 500 -4.82 -6.84 14.89
CA LEU A 500 -3.79 -5.79 15.02
C LEU A 500 -2.39 -6.32 14.69
N GLN A 501 -2.09 -7.56 15.08
CA GLN A 501 -0.83 -8.22 14.72
C GLN A 501 -0.74 -8.44 13.20
N GLU A 502 -1.81 -8.89 12.56
CA GLU A 502 -1.85 -9.10 11.10
C GLU A 502 -1.59 -7.81 10.34
N LEU A 503 -2.28 -6.73 10.73
CA LEU A 503 -2.07 -5.40 10.16
C LEU A 503 -0.63 -4.91 10.39
N ALA A 504 -0.01 -5.26 11.53
CA ALA A 504 1.38 -4.94 11.78
C ALA A 504 2.34 -5.73 10.86
N ILE A 505 2.09 -7.01 10.60
CA ILE A 505 2.86 -7.79 9.61
C ILE A 505 2.76 -7.13 8.23
N LEU A 506 1.57 -6.68 7.82
CA LEU A 506 1.35 -6.07 6.51
C LEU A 506 1.99 -4.68 6.37
N SER A 507 2.01 -3.87 7.45
CA SER A 507 2.38 -2.45 7.39
C SER A 507 3.73 -2.10 7.98
N LYS A 508 4.26 -2.87 8.95
CA LYS A 508 5.50 -2.55 9.66
C LYS A 508 6.73 -3.27 9.13
N VAL A 509 6.55 -4.22 8.21
CA VAL A 509 7.64 -4.92 7.53
C VAL A 509 7.85 -4.25 6.18
N PRO A 510 8.91 -3.44 5.99
CA PRO A 510 9.07 -2.61 4.79
C PRO A 510 9.02 -3.41 3.48
N GLN A 511 9.58 -4.62 3.49
CA GLN A 511 9.62 -5.50 2.32
C GLN A 511 8.22 -5.99 1.91
N ASN A 512 7.25 -6.04 2.84
CA ASN A 512 5.88 -6.37 2.50
C ASN A 512 5.15 -5.20 1.81
N LEU A 513 5.67 -3.97 1.89
CA LEU A 513 5.12 -2.79 1.21
C LEU A 513 5.67 -2.61 -0.21
N ASP A 514 6.66 -3.40 -0.62
CA ASP A 514 7.23 -3.36 -1.97
C ASP A 514 6.50 -4.36 -2.89
N PRO A 515 5.76 -3.88 -3.93
CA PRO A 515 5.08 -4.75 -4.89
C PRO A 515 6.01 -5.74 -5.59
N TRP A 516 7.25 -5.35 -5.88
CA TRP A 516 8.21 -6.23 -6.51
C TRP A 516 8.55 -7.41 -5.61
N VAL A 517 8.71 -7.15 -4.30
CA VAL A 517 9.00 -8.20 -3.31
C VAL A 517 7.84 -9.18 -3.20
N THR A 518 6.61 -8.69 -3.00
CA THR A 518 5.42 -9.54 -2.83
C THR A 518 5.12 -10.42 -4.05
N LEU A 519 5.51 -9.96 -5.24
CA LEU A 519 5.38 -10.68 -6.51
C LEU A 519 6.57 -11.59 -6.85
N ASN A 520 7.76 -11.39 -6.27
CA ASN A 520 8.98 -12.06 -6.76
C ASN A 520 9.84 -12.74 -5.70
N MET A 521 9.60 -12.52 -4.41
CA MET A 521 10.43 -13.06 -3.33
C MET A 521 10.56 -14.59 -3.39
N ARG A 522 11.78 -15.08 -3.19
CA ARG A 522 12.04 -16.51 -2.96
C ARG A 522 12.80 -16.74 -1.67
N SER A 523 13.83 -15.93 -1.43
CA SER A 523 14.73 -16.08 -0.30
C SER A 523 15.20 -14.73 0.23
N VAL A 524 15.72 -14.74 1.45
CA VAL A 524 16.41 -13.61 2.08
C VAL A 524 17.88 -13.97 2.25
N THR A 525 18.80 -13.09 1.86
CA THR A 525 20.24 -13.31 1.97
C THR A 525 20.74 -13.14 3.39
N LYS A 526 21.99 -13.52 3.66
CA LYS A 526 22.67 -13.23 4.94
C LYS A 526 22.80 -11.74 5.24
N GLN A 527 22.73 -10.89 4.22
CA GLN A 527 22.74 -9.43 4.33
C GLN A 527 21.32 -8.86 4.34
N HIS A 528 20.32 -9.66 4.73
CA HIS A 528 18.93 -9.24 4.92
C HIS A 528 18.20 -8.75 3.65
N LYS A 529 18.76 -9.00 2.46
CA LYS A 529 18.15 -8.59 1.19
C LYS A 529 17.23 -9.67 0.66
N VAL A 530 16.03 -9.27 0.23
CA VAL A 530 15.10 -10.14 -0.48
C VAL A 530 15.57 -10.37 -1.91
N ILE A 531 15.56 -11.63 -2.36
CA ILE A 531 15.98 -12.00 -3.71
C ILE A 531 14.98 -12.96 -4.38
N ARG A 532 14.89 -12.84 -5.71
CA ARG A 532 14.07 -13.70 -6.59
C ARG A 532 14.77 -14.96 -7.11
N LYS A 533 16.06 -15.15 -6.78
CA LYS A 533 16.92 -16.24 -7.29
C LYS A 533 17.28 -17.22 -6.18
N LYS A 534 17.92 -18.34 -6.55
CA LYS A 534 18.54 -19.26 -5.58
C LYS A 534 19.65 -18.55 -4.79
N GLY A 535 19.86 -18.97 -3.54
CA GLY A 535 20.75 -18.33 -2.57
C GLY A 535 19.96 -17.83 -1.36
N GLY A 536 20.60 -17.71 -0.20
CA GLY A 536 19.95 -17.29 1.04
C GLY A 536 19.00 -18.33 1.65
N THR A 537 18.25 -17.90 2.66
CA THR A 537 17.25 -18.71 3.37
C THR A 537 15.88 -18.51 2.71
N PRO A 538 15.14 -19.57 2.35
CA PRO A 538 13.78 -19.43 1.82
C PRO A 538 12.89 -18.63 2.78
N TRP A 539 12.13 -17.68 2.25
CA TRP A 539 11.28 -16.81 3.09
C TRP A 539 10.31 -17.63 3.96
N ALA A 540 9.71 -18.68 3.38
CA ALA A 540 8.77 -19.55 4.09
C ALA A 540 9.43 -20.26 5.28
N LYS A 541 10.73 -20.55 5.22
CA LYS A 541 11.46 -21.09 6.37
C LYS A 541 11.55 -20.07 7.49
N LEU A 542 11.96 -18.83 7.18
CA LEU A 542 12.02 -17.73 8.16
C LEU A 542 10.64 -17.45 8.78
N TYR A 543 9.59 -17.41 7.95
CA TYR A 543 8.22 -17.21 8.42
C TYR A 543 7.80 -18.29 9.42
N ASN A 544 8.07 -19.57 9.15
CA ASN A 544 7.73 -20.64 10.08
C ASN A 544 8.60 -20.60 11.36
N GLU A 545 9.86 -20.17 11.26
CA GLU A 545 10.72 -19.95 12.43
C GLU A 545 10.09 -18.87 13.33
N ASP A 546 9.70 -17.72 12.78
CA ASP A 546 9.04 -16.66 13.54
C ASP A 546 7.71 -17.12 14.17
N MET A 547 6.84 -17.78 13.38
CA MET A 547 5.57 -18.28 13.89
C MET A 547 5.73 -19.37 14.97
N SER A 548 6.85 -20.10 14.98
CA SER A 548 7.14 -21.09 16.02
C SER A 548 7.48 -20.49 17.38
N LEU A 549 7.83 -19.20 17.42
CA LEU A 549 8.14 -18.46 18.64
C LEU A 549 6.88 -17.86 19.29
N CYS A 550 5.76 -17.81 18.57
CA CYS A 550 4.49 -17.26 19.08
C CYS A 550 3.85 -18.18 20.14
N THR A 551 3.68 -17.68 21.37
CA THR A 551 3.10 -18.43 22.49
C THR A 551 1.76 -17.89 23.02
N GLY A 552 1.20 -16.87 22.36
CA GLY A 552 -0.05 -16.22 22.74
C GLY A 552 0.16 -14.84 23.37
N PHE A 553 -0.93 -14.07 23.52
CA PHE A 553 -0.87 -12.68 23.98
C PHE A 553 -0.87 -12.51 25.51
N ASP A 554 -1.18 -13.59 26.25
CA ASP A 554 -1.31 -13.57 27.71
C ASP A 554 0.01 -13.86 28.42
N ASN A 555 1.03 -14.33 27.69
CA ASN A 555 2.38 -14.48 28.21
C ASN A 555 3.05 -13.10 28.23
N GLU A 556 3.02 -12.43 29.39
CA GLU A 556 3.97 -11.34 29.64
C GLU A 556 5.37 -11.92 29.52
N LEU A 557 6.18 -11.38 28.60
CA LEU A 557 7.58 -11.77 28.39
C LEU A 557 8.28 -11.96 29.75
N HIS A 558 8.46 -13.21 30.17
CA HIS A 558 9.17 -13.52 31.40
C HIS A 558 10.64 -13.14 31.19
N ALA A 559 10.98 -11.91 31.54
CA ALA A 559 12.36 -11.43 31.68
C ALA A 559 13.03 -11.98 32.96
N ASP A 560 12.66 -13.19 33.40
CA ASP A 560 13.49 -13.92 34.36
C ASP A 560 14.54 -14.67 33.54
N GLY A 561 15.79 -14.26 33.68
CA GLY A 561 16.97 -14.78 32.96
C GLY A 561 17.33 -16.23 33.28
N LYS A 562 16.33 -17.11 33.47
CA LYS A 562 16.48 -18.52 33.83
C LYS A 562 15.71 -19.51 32.94
N SER A 563 14.98 -19.08 31.90
CA SER A 563 14.47 -20.00 30.86
C SER A 563 15.11 -19.73 29.50
N ARG A 564 15.67 -20.77 28.89
CA ARG A 564 16.42 -20.76 27.61
C ARG A 564 15.55 -20.73 26.35
N LYS A 565 14.22 -20.63 26.47
CA LYS A 565 13.32 -20.60 25.31
C LYS A 565 12.81 -19.19 25.11
N VAL A 566 13.04 -18.71 23.91
CA VAL A 566 12.93 -17.33 23.50
C VAL A 566 11.56 -17.20 22.82
N GLU A 567 10.61 -16.50 23.44
CA GLU A 567 9.17 -16.53 23.10
C GLU A 567 8.65 -15.14 22.70
N LEU A 568 7.71 -15.10 21.75
CA LEU A 568 7.07 -13.89 21.25
C LEU A 568 5.60 -13.83 21.66
N PRO A 569 5.09 -12.65 22.08
CA PRO A 569 3.72 -12.50 22.54
C PRO A 569 2.76 -12.30 21.35
N CYS A 570 2.72 -13.29 20.47
CA CYS A 570 1.94 -13.32 19.23
C CYS A 570 1.15 -14.62 19.10
N ARG A 571 0.22 -14.65 18.16
CA ARG A 571 -0.45 -15.88 17.69
C ARG A 571 0.01 -16.20 16.27
N PRO A 572 0.21 -17.48 15.92
CA PRO A 572 0.75 -17.84 14.63
C PRO A 572 -0.31 -17.73 13.51
N ALA A 573 0.01 -16.97 12.46
CA ALA A 573 -0.81 -16.81 11.25
C ALA A 573 -0.34 -17.76 10.14
N THR A 574 -1.24 -18.14 9.23
CA THR A 574 -0.89 -19.00 8.07
C THR A 574 -0.74 -18.18 6.79
N VAL A 575 0.19 -18.56 5.90
CA VAL A 575 0.32 -17.97 4.55
C VAL A 575 0.16 -19.03 3.48
N ILE A 576 -0.76 -18.81 2.54
CA ILE A 576 -0.95 -19.65 1.34
C ILE A 576 -0.37 -18.93 0.12
N TYR A 577 0.40 -19.63 -0.71
CA TYR A 577 1.13 -19.02 -1.82
C TYR A 577 1.41 -19.93 -3.03
N GLY A 578 1.94 -19.34 -4.10
CA GLY A 578 2.31 -19.96 -5.38
C GLY A 578 3.77 -19.71 -5.80
N HIS A 579 4.02 -19.35 -7.07
CA HIS A 579 5.27 -18.84 -7.68
C HIS A 579 6.47 -19.78 -7.76
N ALA A 580 6.64 -20.63 -6.75
CA ALA A 580 7.88 -21.35 -6.47
C ALA A 580 7.94 -22.75 -7.08
N ALA A 581 7.49 -22.98 -8.32
CA ALA A 581 7.42 -24.28 -9.02
C ALA A 581 8.68 -25.15 -8.91
N ALA A 582 9.86 -24.54 -8.81
CA ALA A 582 11.13 -25.24 -8.61
C ALA A 582 11.25 -25.95 -7.25
N ARG A 583 10.34 -25.69 -6.30
CA ARG A 583 10.18 -26.40 -5.02
C ARG A 583 9.01 -27.39 -5.04
N GLY A 584 8.08 -27.24 -6.00
CA GLY A 584 6.85 -28.02 -6.06
C GLY A 584 5.95 -27.72 -4.86
N LEU A 585 5.23 -28.74 -4.40
CA LEU A 585 4.39 -28.66 -3.20
C LEU A 585 5.25 -28.41 -1.96
N ASP A 586 5.08 -27.25 -1.31
CA ASP A 586 5.90 -26.79 -0.16
C ASP A 586 4.99 -26.57 1.05
N VAL A 587 4.60 -27.66 1.71
CA VAL A 587 3.70 -27.63 2.87
C VAL A 587 4.52 -27.63 4.15
N LYS A 588 4.34 -26.58 4.96
CA LYS A 588 4.91 -26.44 6.31
C LYS A 588 3.81 -26.12 7.31
N ARG A 589 4.15 -26.00 8.60
CA ARG A 589 3.15 -25.79 9.66
C ARG A 589 2.32 -24.51 9.47
N TRP A 590 2.95 -23.43 9.03
CA TRP A 590 2.37 -22.08 8.92
C TRP A 590 2.44 -21.50 7.52
N THR A 591 2.96 -22.24 6.54
CA THR A 591 3.01 -21.79 5.15
C THR A 591 2.67 -22.94 4.21
N ILE A 592 1.83 -22.69 3.21
CA ILE A 592 1.39 -23.71 2.25
C ILE A 592 1.62 -23.20 0.82
N GLY A 593 2.62 -23.75 0.14
CA GLY A 593 2.93 -23.46 -1.26
C GLY A 593 2.27 -24.45 -2.21
N LEU A 594 1.40 -23.95 -3.10
CA LEU A 594 0.55 -24.76 -3.99
C LEU A 594 1.09 -24.88 -5.43
N ASP A 595 2.18 -24.17 -5.77
CA ASP A 595 2.76 -24.21 -7.12
C ASP A 595 3.53 -25.52 -7.37
N THR A 596 2.78 -26.52 -7.85
CA THR A 596 3.32 -27.82 -8.28
C THR A 596 3.82 -27.83 -9.73
N GLY A 597 3.84 -26.67 -10.41
CA GLY A 597 4.42 -26.53 -11.74
C GLY A 597 3.62 -27.19 -12.87
N CYS A 598 2.30 -26.98 -12.93
CA CYS A 598 1.43 -27.61 -13.93
C CYS A 598 1.91 -27.39 -15.38
N VAL A 599 2.29 -26.16 -15.72
CA VAL A 599 2.80 -25.81 -17.07
C VAL A 599 4.08 -26.57 -17.45
N TYR A 600 4.82 -27.08 -16.46
CA TYR A 600 6.00 -27.93 -16.66
C TYR A 600 5.65 -29.43 -16.75
N LYS A 601 4.41 -29.75 -17.14
CA LYS A 601 3.89 -31.12 -17.27
C LYS A 601 3.89 -31.92 -15.95
N ARG A 602 3.82 -31.22 -14.82
CA ARG A 602 3.77 -31.84 -13.49
C ARG A 602 2.33 -31.96 -13.02
N ARG A 603 1.91 -31.17 -12.02
CA ARG A 603 0.57 -31.27 -11.42
C ARG A 603 -0.01 -29.88 -11.20
N LEU A 604 -1.34 -29.80 -11.16
CA LEU A 604 -2.09 -28.65 -10.65
C LEU A 604 -2.71 -29.06 -9.32
N THR A 605 -2.49 -28.25 -8.28
CA THR A 605 -2.85 -28.59 -6.90
C THR A 605 -3.80 -27.54 -6.33
N ALA A 606 -4.76 -28.01 -5.54
CA ALA A 606 -5.65 -27.18 -4.73
C ALA A 606 -5.65 -27.61 -3.26
N LEU A 607 -5.89 -26.65 -2.38
CA LEU A 607 -6.19 -26.84 -0.96
C LEU A 607 -7.67 -26.57 -0.73
N VAL A 608 -8.36 -27.49 -0.08
CA VAL A 608 -9.78 -27.36 0.30
C VAL A 608 -9.88 -27.17 1.80
N LEU A 609 -10.56 -26.10 2.21
CA LEU A 609 -10.84 -25.72 3.60
C LEU A 609 -12.36 -25.62 3.82
N GLY A 610 -12.82 -25.73 5.08
CA GLY A 610 -14.25 -25.70 5.41
C GLY A 610 -15.03 -26.93 4.96
N GLY A 611 -16.35 -26.80 4.80
CA GLY A 611 -17.25 -27.90 4.46
C GLY A 611 -17.16 -29.03 5.49
N LYS A 612 -16.83 -30.25 5.04
CA LYS A 612 -16.60 -31.39 5.94
C LYS A 612 -15.46 -31.21 6.96
N TYR A 613 -14.62 -30.18 6.80
CA TYR A 613 -13.55 -29.83 7.74
C TYR A 613 -13.92 -28.67 8.68
N ALA A 614 -15.11 -28.07 8.53
CA ALA A 614 -15.54 -26.90 9.30
C ALA A 614 -15.55 -27.15 10.82
N SER A 615 -15.95 -28.35 11.25
CA SER A 615 -15.95 -28.73 12.67
C SER A 615 -14.58 -28.63 13.34
N THR A 616 -13.49 -28.73 12.58
CA THR A 616 -12.11 -28.60 13.10
C THR A 616 -11.74 -27.16 13.47
N TYR A 617 -12.53 -26.19 13.03
CA TYR A 617 -12.35 -24.76 13.32
C TYR A 617 -13.16 -24.30 14.52
N THR A 618 -14.31 -24.95 14.78
CA THR A 618 -15.24 -24.61 15.85
C THR A 618 -14.94 -25.33 17.17
N ASP A 619 -14.25 -26.47 17.14
CA ASP A 619 -13.94 -27.26 18.34
C ASP A 619 -12.71 -26.72 19.09
N THR A 620 -12.96 -25.87 20.09
CA THR A 620 -11.91 -25.32 20.96
C THR A 620 -11.37 -26.31 22.00
N ASN A 621 -11.98 -27.51 22.13
CA ASN A 621 -11.63 -28.49 23.16
C ASN A 621 -10.50 -29.44 22.74
N THR A 622 -10.14 -29.49 21.46
CA THR A 622 -8.96 -30.22 20.98
C THR A 622 -7.69 -29.37 21.09
N TYR A 623 -7.08 -29.38 22.28
CA TYR A 623 -5.69 -28.94 22.45
C TYR A 623 -4.78 -29.83 21.59
N TYR A 624 -4.13 -29.23 20.60
CA TYR A 624 -3.11 -29.84 19.74
C TYR A 624 -3.49 -31.23 19.18
N ILE A 625 -4.13 -31.25 18.00
CA ILE A 625 -4.20 -32.48 17.21
C ILE A 625 -2.75 -32.91 16.91
N SER A 626 -2.31 -34.08 17.39
CA SER A 626 -0.99 -34.65 17.10
C SER A 626 -0.88 -35.01 15.60
N GLU A 627 0.33 -35.11 15.04
CA GLU A 627 0.49 -35.49 13.61
C GLU A 627 -0.05 -36.90 13.34
N ASP A 628 -0.18 -37.69 14.39
CA ASP A 628 -0.66 -39.08 14.36
C ASP A 628 -2.19 -39.19 14.36
N GLY A 629 -2.92 -38.10 14.68
CA GLY A 629 -4.39 -38.03 14.69
C GLY A 629 -5.01 -37.49 13.39
N LEU A 630 -4.24 -37.43 12.30
CA LEU A 630 -4.74 -37.13 10.95
C LEU A 630 -5.23 -38.44 10.31
N GLU A 631 -6.34 -38.99 10.80
CA GLU A 631 -6.96 -40.16 10.16
C GLU A 631 -7.40 -39.81 8.74
N GLU A 632 -6.87 -40.55 7.76
CA GLU A 632 -7.20 -40.41 6.36
C GLU A 632 -8.49 -41.18 6.08
N ASP A 633 -9.55 -40.46 5.75
CA ASP A 633 -10.79 -41.03 5.26
C ASP A 633 -10.47 -41.76 3.94
N GLY A 634 -10.75 -43.08 3.88
CA GLY A 634 -10.10 -44.13 3.06
C GLY A 634 -10.11 -44.03 1.52
N GLN A 635 -10.08 -42.83 0.95
CA GLN A 635 -9.83 -42.55 -0.46
C GLN A 635 -8.62 -41.61 -0.55
N GLU A 636 -7.45 -42.21 -0.68
CA GLU A 636 -6.18 -41.50 -0.77
C GLU A 636 -6.16 -40.66 -2.06
N ASP A 637 -6.18 -39.33 -1.93
CA ASP A 637 -5.84 -38.47 -3.05
C ASP A 637 -4.33 -38.51 -3.24
N GLU A 638 -3.90 -38.95 -4.42
CA GLU A 638 -2.48 -39.05 -4.76
C GLU A 638 -1.88 -37.64 -4.96
N VAL A 639 -1.31 -37.12 -3.89
CA VAL A 639 -0.57 -35.85 -3.87
C VAL A 639 0.91 -36.16 -3.72
N PHE A 640 1.75 -35.49 -4.50
CA PHE A 640 3.19 -35.74 -4.57
C PHE A 640 3.98 -34.46 -4.40
N ASP A 641 5.15 -34.58 -3.76
CA ASP A 641 6.16 -33.52 -3.74
C ASP A 641 6.91 -33.42 -5.08
N ILE A 642 7.90 -32.52 -5.14
CA ILE A 642 8.69 -32.33 -6.37
C ILE A 642 9.54 -33.55 -6.75
N ASP A 643 9.88 -34.42 -5.79
CA ASP A 643 10.67 -35.63 -6.02
C ASP A 643 9.77 -36.83 -6.41
N GLY A 644 8.46 -36.62 -6.52
CA GLY A 644 7.49 -37.68 -6.81
C GLY A 644 7.17 -38.56 -5.60
N LYS A 645 7.55 -38.16 -4.38
CA LYS A 645 7.19 -38.88 -3.16
C LYS A 645 5.79 -38.47 -2.74
N ARG A 646 5.02 -39.45 -2.27
CA ARG A 646 3.67 -39.21 -1.78
C ARG A 646 3.69 -38.35 -0.53
N VAL A 647 2.81 -37.36 -0.49
CA VAL A 647 2.59 -36.48 0.67
C VAL A 647 1.19 -36.75 1.22
N ARG A 648 1.03 -36.65 2.55
CA ARG A 648 -0.29 -36.75 3.19
C ARG A 648 -1.23 -35.73 2.58
N SER A 649 -2.44 -36.17 2.22
CA SER A 649 -3.42 -35.28 1.59
C SER A 649 -4.08 -34.35 2.61
N ILE A 650 -4.17 -34.76 3.88
CA ILE A 650 -4.66 -33.90 4.97
C ILE A 650 -3.52 -33.08 5.54
N VAL A 651 -3.71 -31.76 5.60
CA VAL A 651 -2.73 -30.79 6.12
C VAL A 651 -3.33 -29.97 7.24
N ARG A 652 -2.48 -29.48 8.14
CA ARG A 652 -2.89 -28.53 9.19
C ARG A 652 -3.02 -27.14 8.59
N PHE A 653 -4.01 -26.39 9.07
CA PHE A 653 -4.24 -25.02 8.65
C PHE A 653 -4.68 -24.16 9.84
N GLY A 654 -4.09 -22.98 10.01
CA GLY A 654 -4.33 -22.18 11.21
C GLY A 654 -3.91 -22.89 12.49
N GLU A 655 -4.40 -22.42 13.64
CA GLU A 655 -4.06 -22.99 14.95
C GLU A 655 -4.63 -24.40 15.15
N HIS A 656 -5.90 -24.61 14.76
CA HIS A 656 -6.65 -25.85 15.04
C HIS A 656 -7.22 -26.55 13.81
N GLY A 657 -7.31 -25.85 12.67
CA GLY A 657 -8.01 -26.32 11.48
C GLY A 657 -7.24 -27.37 10.67
N LYS A 658 -7.99 -28.05 9.79
CA LYS A 658 -7.46 -28.97 8.79
C LYS A 658 -7.93 -28.57 7.39
N GLY A 659 -7.11 -28.91 6.40
CA GLY A 659 -7.46 -28.83 4.99
C GLY A 659 -7.09 -30.11 4.26
N LYS A 660 -7.63 -30.28 3.04
CA LYS A 660 -7.27 -31.39 2.16
C LYS A 660 -6.72 -30.91 0.84
N LEU A 661 -5.60 -31.50 0.43
CA LEU A 661 -4.96 -31.28 -0.85
C LEU A 661 -5.57 -32.20 -1.91
N TYR A 662 -5.80 -31.63 -3.08
CA TYR A 662 -6.23 -32.32 -4.28
C TYR A 662 -5.28 -31.97 -5.40
N SER A 663 -4.97 -32.92 -6.27
CA SER A 663 -4.12 -32.64 -7.43
C SER A 663 -4.51 -33.46 -8.66
N VAL A 664 -4.27 -32.89 -9.83
CA VAL A 664 -4.43 -33.56 -11.13
C VAL A 664 -3.12 -33.51 -11.91
N SER A 665 -2.84 -34.54 -12.70
CA SER A 665 -1.68 -34.54 -13.58
C SER A 665 -1.85 -33.53 -14.71
N CYS A 666 -0.75 -32.83 -15.05
CA CYS A 666 -0.65 -31.92 -16.19
C CYS A 666 0.20 -32.49 -17.34
N SER A 667 0.67 -33.73 -17.20
CA SER A 667 1.40 -34.49 -18.23
C SER A 667 0.56 -34.79 -19.46
#